data_AF-A0A661HJI7-F1
#
_entry.id   AF-A0A661HJI7-F1
#
_cell.length_a   1.000
_cell.length_b   1.000
_cell.length_c   1.000
_cell.angle_alpha   90.00
_cell.angle_beta   90.00
_cell.angle_gamma   90.00
#
_symmetry.space_group_name_H-M   'P 1'
#
loop_
_entity.id
_entity.type
_entity.pdbx_description
1 polymer ?
#
loop_
_entity_poly.entity_id
_entity_poly.type
_entity_poly.pdbx_seq_one_letter_code
_entity_poly.pdbx_strand_id
1 'polypeptide(L)'
;MNVTHRRILDVLQKKMVNNNEGFFSNMVMYKLAQLSSNMHATVSFAGGRKIPTNIYVLNLATSGFSKGKSNKFLEDEVFGDFKEKFTKHVMIDRPKAVVVANAEEIALISGEKDSVVELNLWKTITDLPQYVYAYGSGTTTEGLKGMMTKLSMIRTGAVSIEIDEIGSNLSSNKEVMDTLLESYDNGITKNKLKLTASNGEIENSVPTNLLMFGTPSKLFDGGKTEEELISFLDTGYGRRLLFGYVHDKASKMSAADRIASLTDASLEKEILDLNTELGMLGTTAKFAVDHELDSDANIALFEYQEKCETIAEQFKSHEDIQRTEMEHRYFKALKIAGTYAFIDGEPYVLKRHIEEAIEIVEESGEQFGFMMKKDKAYVRLAKYIAEEDGASITLADMDTDLKFFRGSESQKRDMLKLARSWAASNNVIITERVTNDITYFTGERIKETDINKLIISTSIEFADNYKSHYGKWEDFKKMCNMDINFSTHHYQDGHRDDKNAGKTFNLLVLDVENSVPLDMAKRLLKDYKAIYYTTKRHTEKENRYRIILPLSKTMNLDMELHKKFYKNVFSWLPFSVDEVAHASAKWQCYKASEVSWNDDGEMFDPTPFLPNTTEEKNTQKTLEKFGGSTTKLEQHILSTTEGRNNALLRLAMVHVDSGKDEDTVRALVISTNNKLDDPISEGEIDMSILKTVRRKISERDSS
;
A
#
# COMPACT_ATOMS: atom_id res chain seq x y z
N MET A 1 -4.03 2.39 -30.32
CA MET A 1 -5.10 1.40 -30.11
C MET A 1 -5.80 1.13 -31.43
N ASN A 2 -6.02 -0.14 -31.78
CA ASN A 2 -6.66 -0.59 -33.02
C ASN A 2 -8.03 0.09 -33.28
N VAL A 3 -8.36 0.33 -34.55
CA VAL A 3 -9.56 1.07 -34.98
C VAL A 3 -10.85 0.38 -34.55
N THR A 4 -10.98 -0.92 -34.80
CA THR A 4 -12.17 -1.71 -34.42
C THR A 4 -12.33 -1.77 -32.91
N HIS A 5 -11.22 -1.99 -32.18
CA HIS A 5 -11.23 -1.94 -30.72
C HIS A 5 -11.77 -0.58 -30.22
N ARG A 6 -11.21 0.53 -30.71
CA ARG A 6 -11.63 1.88 -30.31
C ARG A 6 -13.11 2.16 -30.59
N ARG A 7 -13.62 1.76 -31.76
CA ARG A 7 -15.05 1.88 -32.10
C ARG A 7 -15.95 1.14 -31.10
N ILE A 8 -15.59 -0.10 -30.74
CA ILE A 8 -16.34 -0.89 -29.74
C ILE A 8 -16.28 -0.21 -28.36
N LEU A 9 -15.11 0.29 -27.98
CA LEU A 9 -14.90 0.97 -26.70
C LEU A 9 -15.77 2.23 -26.58
N ASP A 10 -15.80 3.06 -27.63
CA ASP A 10 -16.63 4.27 -27.68
C ASP A 10 -18.12 3.95 -27.53
N VAL A 11 -18.60 2.93 -28.24
CA VAL A 11 -19.98 2.44 -28.15
C VAL A 11 -20.30 1.96 -26.74
N LEU A 12 -19.39 1.17 -26.15
CA LEU A 12 -19.55 0.59 -24.82
C LEU A 12 -19.59 1.67 -23.74
N GLN A 13 -18.68 2.64 -23.78
CA GLN A 13 -18.62 3.74 -22.83
C GLN A 13 -19.90 4.60 -22.88
N LYS A 14 -20.41 4.89 -24.07
CA LYS A 14 -21.69 5.60 -24.27
C LYS A 14 -22.87 4.80 -23.72
N LYS A 15 -22.96 3.50 -24.01
CA LYS A 15 -24.08 2.64 -23.56
C LYS A 15 -24.06 2.40 -22.04
N MET A 16 -22.88 2.32 -21.46
CA MET A 16 -22.70 2.06 -20.02
C MET A 16 -22.64 3.33 -19.18
N VAL A 17 -22.53 4.51 -19.81
CA VAL A 17 -22.46 5.81 -19.13
C VAL A 17 -21.28 5.83 -18.15
N ASN A 18 -20.15 5.35 -18.63
CA ASN A 18 -18.95 5.13 -17.83
C ASN A 18 -17.72 5.21 -18.74
N ASN A 19 -16.74 6.03 -18.38
CA ASN A 19 -15.59 6.39 -19.20
C ASN A 19 -14.28 5.74 -18.72
N ASN A 20 -14.34 4.68 -17.91
CA ASN A 20 -13.12 3.98 -17.51
C ASN A 20 -12.57 3.16 -18.67
N GLU A 21 -11.59 3.73 -19.37
CA GLU A 21 -11.00 3.18 -20.60
C GLU A 21 -10.34 1.82 -20.35
N GLY A 22 -9.36 1.72 -19.46
CA GLY A 22 -8.61 0.48 -19.22
C GLY A 22 -9.46 -0.73 -18.81
N PHE A 23 -10.46 -0.56 -17.95
CA PHE A 23 -11.36 -1.66 -17.58
C PHE A 23 -12.12 -2.21 -18.79
N PHE A 24 -12.71 -1.32 -19.59
CA PHE A 24 -13.51 -1.71 -20.75
C PHE A 24 -12.65 -2.19 -21.91
N SER A 25 -11.48 -1.59 -22.12
CA SER A 25 -10.49 -1.97 -23.11
C SER A 25 -10.08 -3.44 -22.95
N ASN A 26 -9.72 -3.87 -21.72
CA ASN A 26 -9.40 -5.27 -21.46
C ASN A 26 -10.56 -6.23 -21.73
N MET A 27 -11.80 -5.80 -21.46
CA MET A 27 -12.99 -6.61 -21.71
C MET A 27 -13.28 -6.75 -23.21
N VAL A 28 -13.12 -5.67 -23.99
CA VAL A 28 -13.22 -5.70 -25.46
C VAL A 28 -12.13 -6.60 -26.04
N MET A 29 -10.89 -6.47 -25.55
CA MET A 29 -9.78 -7.31 -25.98
C MET A 29 -10.03 -8.80 -25.74
N TYR A 30 -10.59 -9.17 -24.58
CA TYR A 30 -11.01 -10.56 -24.32
C TYR A 30 -12.05 -11.05 -25.36
N LYS A 31 -13.06 -10.23 -25.69
CA LYS A 31 -14.08 -10.62 -26.68
C LYS A 31 -13.50 -10.73 -28.10
N LEU A 32 -12.60 -9.84 -28.50
CA LEU A 32 -11.88 -9.94 -29.78
C LEU A 32 -10.99 -11.19 -29.85
N ALA A 33 -10.32 -11.55 -28.74
CA ALA A 33 -9.55 -12.80 -28.65
C ALA A 33 -10.45 -14.03 -28.73
N GLN A 34 -11.67 -13.97 -28.18
CA GLN A 34 -12.69 -15.01 -28.34
C GLN A 34 -12.99 -15.29 -29.81
N LEU A 35 -13.09 -14.26 -30.66
CA LEU A 35 -13.31 -14.40 -32.09
C LEU A 35 -12.14 -15.12 -32.77
N SER A 36 -10.93 -14.56 -32.62
CA SER A 36 -9.73 -15.08 -33.29
C SER A 36 -9.38 -16.50 -32.85
N SER A 37 -9.45 -16.78 -31.54
CA SER A 37 -9.15 -18.10 -30.98
C SER A 37 -10.19 -19.16 -31.36
N ASN A 38 -11.49 -18.82 -31.42
CA ASN A 38 -12.51 -19.75 -31.93
C ASN A 38 -12.27 -20.14 -33.38
N MET A 39 -11.73 -19.20 -34.16
CA MET A 39 -11.31 -19.42 -35.55
C MET A 39 -9.91 -20.03 -35.68
N HIS A 40 -9.27 -20.43 -34.58
CA HIS A 40 -7.91 -21.00 -34.53
C HIS A 40 -6.84 -20.09 -35.16
N ALA A 41 -7.01 -18.77 -35.05
CA ALA A 41 -5.97 -17.83 -35.44
C ALA A 41 -4.71 -18.05 -34.59
N THR A 42 -3.55 -18.01 -35.24
CA THR A 42 -2.24 -18.14 -34.61
C THR A 42 -1.35 -16.97 -34.98
N VAL A 43 -0.36 -16.71 -34.14
CA VAL A 43 0.67 -15.70 -34.39
C VAL A 43 2.05 -16.34 -34.29
N SER A 44 2.96 -15.91 -35.16
CA SER A 44 4.34 -16.40 -35.22
C SER A 44 5.31 -15.24 -35.45
N PHE A 45 6.52 -15.36 -34.88
CA PHE A 45 7.58 -14.35 -34.95
C PHE A 45 8.91 -15.02 -35.31
N ALA A 46 9.89 -14.24 -35.72
CA ALA A 46 11.19 -14.72 -36.19
C ALA A 46 11.88 -15.59 -35.12
N GLY A 47 12.17 -16.86 -35.47
CA GLY A 47 12.77 -17.84 -34.55
C GLY A 47 11.82 -18.39 -33.48
N GLY A 48 10.57 -17.94 -33.45
CA GLY A 48 9.52 -18.38 -32.54
C GLY A 48 8.69 -19.55 -33.08
N ARG A 49 7.85 -20.11 -32.22
CA ARG A 49 6.81 -21.10 -32.60
C ARG A 49 5.48 -20.40 -32.86
N LYS A 50 4.59 -21.07 -33.59
CA LYS A 50 3.18 -20.65 -33.71
C LYS A 50 2.49 -20.77 -32.36
N ILE A 51 1.81 -19.73 -31.93
CA ILE A 51 1.05 -19.71 -30.68
C ILE A 51 -0.39 -19.23 -30.91
N PRO A 52 -1.37 -19.70 -30.13
CA PRO A 52 -2.73 -19.20 -30.19
C PRO A 52 -2.83 -17.74 -29.72
N THR A 53 -3.81 -17.00 -30.24
CA THR A 53 -4.10 -15.59 -29.92
C THR A 53 -5.01 -15.40 -28.68
N ASN A 54 -5.05 -16.39 -27.80
CA ASN A 54 -5.93 -16.40 -26.64
C ASN A 54 -5.51 -15.44 -25.52
N ILE A 55 -6.47 -14.91 -24.75
CA ILE A 55 -6.22 -13.86 -23.75
C ILE A 55 -6.89 -14.18 -22.41
N TYR A 56 -6.17 -13.89 -21.31
CA TYR A 56 -6.65 -13.94 -19.94
C TYR A 56 -6.74 -12.54 -19.34
N VAL A 57 -7.82 -12.24 -18.63
CA VAL A 57 -8.11 -10.91 -18.06
C VAL A 57 -8.60 -11.01 -16.62
N LEU A 58 -8.10 -10.14 -15.75
CA LEU A 58 -8.62 -9.88 -14.40
C LEU A 58 -9.09 -8.43 -14.29
N ASN A 59 -10.40 -8.25 -14.18
CA ASN A 59 -11.06 -6.95 -14.18
C ASN A 59 -11.76 -6.67 -12.84
N LEU A 60 -11.23 -5.73 -12.07
CA LEU A 60 -11.71 -5.40 -10.73
C LEU A 60 -12.30 -3.99 -10.70
N ALA A 61 -13.57 -3.89 -10.30
CA ALA A 61 -14.24 -2.62 -10.05
C ALA A 61 -15.23 -2.76 -8.89
N THR A 62 -15.71 -1.66 -8.31
CA THR A 62 -16.70 -1.71 -7.22
C THR A 62 -18.03 -2.34 -7.69
N SER A 63 -18.85 -2.80 -6.74
CA SER A 63 -20.21 -3.24 -7.07
C SER A 63 -21.00 -2.08 -7.70
N GLY A 64 -21.90 -2.40 -8.64
CA GLY A 64 -22.68 -1.39 -9.39
C GLY A 64 -21.97 -0.81 -10.62
N PHE A 65 -20.74 -1.22 -10.95
CA PHE A 65 -20.01 -0.75 -12.14
C PHE A 65 -20.56 -1.30 -13.48
N SER A 66 -21.71 -1.99 -13.47
CA SER A 66 -22.35 -2.57 -14.66
C SER A 66 -21.52 -3.62 -15.42
N LYS A 67 -20.65 -4.37 -14.71
CA LYS A 67 -19.76 -5.40 -15.32
C LYS A 67 -20.52 -6.45 -16.14
N GLY A 68 -21.47 -7.15 -15.52
CA GLY A 68 -22.27 -8.18 -16.20
C GLY A 68 -23.15 -7.61 -17.32
N LYS A 69 -23.68 -6.39 -17.14
CA LYS A 69 -24.44 -5.69 -18.19
C LYS A 69 -23.56 -5.39 -19.41
N SER A 70 -22.32 -4.96 -19.17
CA SER A 70 -21.34 -4.63 -20.22
C SER A 70 -20.95 -5.88 -21.01
N ASN A 71 -20.67 -6.97 -20.30
CA ASN A 71 -20.34 -8.26 -20.92
C ASN A 71 -21.48 -8.78 -21.81
N LYS A 72 -22.72 -8.74 -21.28
CA LYS A 72 -23.91 -9.15 -22.03
C LYS A 72 -24.16 -8.29 -23.27
N PHE A 73 -24.01 -6.97 -23.14
CA PHE A 73 -24.15 -6.05 -24.27
C PHE A 73 -23.15 -6.37 -25.39
N LEU A 74 -21.87 -6.57 -25.05
CA LEU A 74 -20.88 -6.96 -26.04
C LEU A 74 -21.27 -8.28 -26.71
N GLU A 75 -21.62 -9.30 -25.93
CA GLU A 75 -21.91 -10.64 -26.47
C GLU A 75 -23.15 -10.69 -27.37
N ASP A 76 -24.23 -10.01 -26.98
CA ASP A 76 -25.52 -10.10 -27.67
C ASP A 76 -25.65 -9.04 -28.79
N GLU A 77 -25.21 -7.80 -28.54
CA GLU A 77 -25.43 -6.67 -29.48
C GLU A 77 -24.22 -6.41 -30.39
N VAL A 78 -22.98 -6.58 -29.92
CA VAL A 78 -21.77 -6.26 -30.71
C VAL A 78 -21.18 -7.50 -31.40
N PHE A 79 -21.11 -8.64 -30.73
CA PHE A 79 -20.51 -9.87 -31.26
C PHE A 79 -21.55 -10.93 -31.66
N GLY A 80 -22.84 -10.58 -31.61
CA GLY A 80 -23.97 -11.50 -31.78
C GLY A 80 -23.97 -12.24 -33.13
N ASP A 81 -23.78 -11.53 -34.24
CA ASP A 81 -23.78 -12.15 -35.57
C ASP A 81 -22.58 -13.08 -35.80
N PHE A 82 -21.39 -12.74 -35.28
CA PHE A 82 -20.26 -13.66 -35.27
C PHE A 82 -20.59 -14.93 -34.47
N LYS A 83 -21.09 -14.77 -33.24
CA LYS A 83 -21.45 -15.90 -32.37
C LYS A 83 -22.46 -16.82 -33.03
N GLU A 84 -23.49 -16.23 -33.68
CA GLU A 84 -24.49 -16.98 -34.42
C GLU A 84 -23.88 -17.74 -35.60
N LYS A 85 -23.15 -17.05 -36.49
CA LYS A 85 -22.54 -17.67 -37.68
C LYS A 85 -21.53 -18.74 -37.32
N PHE A 86 -20.69 -18.47 -36.33
CA PHE A 86 -19.72 -19.44 -35.84
C PHE A 86 -20.41 -20.70 -35.31
N THR A 87 -21.40 -20.53 -34.42
CA THR A 87 -22.05 -21.67 -33.75
C THR A 87 -22.95 -22.48 -34.69
N LYS A 88 -23.66 -21.81 -35.62
CA LYS A 88 -24.64 -22.46 -36.52
C LYS A 88 -24.05 -22.92 -37.85
N HIS A 89 -22.91 -22.38 -38.28
CA HIS A 89 -22.28 -22.75 -39.56
C HIS A 89 -20.89 -23.33 -39.36
N VAL A 90 -19.93 -22.55 -38.86
CA VAL A 90 -18.53 -22.99 -38.76
C VAL A 90 -18.38 -24.23 -37.87
N MET A 91 -19.00 -24.23 -36.69
CA MET A 91 -19.01 -25.34 -35.73
C MET A 91 -19.80 -26.57 -36.19
N ILE A 92 -20.47 -26.51 -37.34
CA ILE A 92 -21.18 -27.65 -37.92
C ILE A 92 -20.45 -28.17 -39.15
N ASP A 93 -20.07 -27.27 -40.06
CA ASP A 93 -19.51 -27.66 -41.36
C ASP A 93 -18.04 -28.06 -41.27
N ARG A 94 -17.24 -27.35 -40.44
CA ARG A 94 -15.81 -27.65 -40.27
C ARG A 94 -15.58 -29.00 -39.59
N PRO A 95 -16.27 -29.35 -38.49
CA PRO A 95 -16.13 -30.68 -37.87
C PRO A 95 -16.43 -31.83 -38.82
N LYS A 96 -17.41 -31.70 -39.73
CA LYS A 96 -17.70 -32.75 -40.72
C LYS A 96 -16.50 -33.05 -41.61
N ALA A 97 -15.88 -32.02 -42.18
CA ALA A 97 -14.70 -32.19 -43.00
C ALA A 97 -13.51 -32.77 -42.21
N VAL A 98 -13.32 -32.33 -40.97
CA VAL A 98 -12.22 -32.80 -40.11
C VAL A 98 -12.40 -34.26 -39.71
N VAL A 99 -13.61 -34.66 -39.30
CA VAL A 99 -13.88 -36.03 -38.86
C VAL A 99 -13.75 -37.02 -40.01
N VAL A 100 -14.22 -36.66 -41.21
CA VAL A 100 -14.04 -37.49 -42.42
C VAL A 100 -12.54 -37.69 -42.71
N ALA A 101 -11.76 -36.61 -42.75
CA ALA A 101 -10.32 -36.70 -43.01
C ALA A 101 -9.57 -37.54 -41.95
N ASN A 102 -9.92 -37.38 -40.67
CA ASN A 102 -9.32 -38.19 -39.60
C ASN A 102 -9.75 -39.67 -39.69
N ALA A 103 -10.99 -39.95 -40.09
CA ALA A 103 -11.48 -41.31 -40.26
C ALA A 103 -10.75 -42.04 -41.39
N GLU A 104 -10.48 -41.35 -42.51
CA GLU A 104 -9.68 -41.87 -43.62
C GLU A 104 -8.25 -42.24 -43.18
N GLU A 105 -7.59 -41.36 -42.43
CA GLU A 105 -6.24 -41.59 -41.90
C GLU A 105 -6.19 -42.80 -40.95
N ILE A 106 -7.13 -42.87 -40.00
CA ILE A 106 -7.20 -43.98 -39.04
C ILE A 106 -7.54 -45.29 -39.76
N ALA A 107 -8.48 -45.29 -40.71
CA ALA A 107 -8.87 -46.47 -41.48
C ALA A 107 -7.69 -47.03 -42.30
N LEU A 108 -6.85 -46.15 -42.86
CA LEU A 108 -5.64 -46.54 -43.58
C LEU A 108 -4.65 -47.29 -42.67
N ILE A 109 -4.54 -46.87 -41.40
CA ILE A 109 -3.62 -47.47 -40.42
C ILE A 109 -4.21 -48.76 -39.81
N SER A 110 -5.49 -48.75 -39.48
CA SER A 110 -6.16 -49.87 -38.78
C SER A 110 -6.62 -51.00 -39.70
N GLY A 111 -6.82 -50.71 -41.00
CA GLY A 111 -7.42 -51.62 -41.97
C GLY A 111 -8.94 -51.76 -41.85
N GLU A 112 -9.59 -50.96 -40.98
CA GLU A 112 -11.04 -50.88 -40.88
C GLU A 112 -11.66 -50.07 -42.04
N LYS A 113 -12.98 -50.18 -42.23
CA LYS A 113 -13.69 -49.33 -43.19
C LYS A 113 -13.83 -47.90 -42.64
N ASP A 114 -13.50 -46.92 -43.48
CA ASP A 114 -13.68 -45.48 -43.26
C ASP A 114 -15.01 -45.12 -42.57
N SER A 115 -16.14 -45.59 -43.10
CA SER A 115 -17.49 -45.36 -42.61
C SER A 115 -17.75 -45.90 -41.20
N VAL A 116 -17.05 -46.97 -40.79
CA VAL A 116 -17.15 -47.53 -39.43
C VAL A 116 -16.35 -46.67 -38.46
N VAL A 117 -15.14 -46.27 -38.85
CA VAL A 117 -14.28 -45.38 -38.07
C VAL A 117 -14.96 -44.02 -37.87
N GLU A 118 -15.51 -43.43 -38.93
CA GLU A 118 -16.22 -42.15 -38.89
C GLU A 118 -17.41 -42.20 -37.91
N LEU A 119 -18.22 -43.26 -37.99
CA LEU A 119 -19.38 -43.44 -37.10
C LEU A 119 -18.96 -43.56 -35.63
N ASN A 120 -17.86 -44.28 -35.35
CA ASN A 120 -17.30 -44.39 -34.01
C ASN A 120 -16.76 -43.05 -33.49
N LEU A 121 -16.04 -42.29 -34.33
CA LEU A 121 -15.55 -40.95 -33.98
C LEU A 121 -16.71 -40.01 -33.62
N TRP A 122 -17.77 -40.00 -34.44
CA TRP A 122 -18.95 -39.18 -34.16
C TRP A 122 -19.66 -39.59 -32.87
N LYS A 123 -19.73 -40.89 -32.58
CA LYS A 123 -20.28 -41.37 -31.30
C LYS A 123 -19.46 -40.82 -30.13
N THR A 124 -18.13 -40.94 -30.17
CA THR A 124 -17.25 -40.38 -29.14
C THR A 124 -17.41 -38.86 -29.00
N ILE A 125 -17.46 -38.12 -30.10
CA ILE A 125 -17.65 -36.66 -30.10
C ILE A 125 -19.00 -36.28 -29.49
N THR A 126 -20.05 -37.05 -29.76
CA THR A 126 -21.42 -36.79 -29.28
C THR A 126 -21.56 -37.11 -27.80
N ASP A 127 -20.84 -38.13 -27.29
CA ASP A 127 -20.80 -38.50 -25.88
C ASP A 127 -20.03 -37.47 -25.02
N LEU A 128 -19.17 -36.65 -25.63
CA LEU A 128 -18.47 -35.53 -24.97
C LEU A 128 -19.38 -34.29 -24.77
N PRO A 129 -19.06 -33.40 -23.81
CA PRO A 129 -19.94 -32.29 -23.43
C PRO A 129 -20.38 -31.41 -24.62
N GLN A 130 -21.57 -30.81 -24.52
CA GLN A 130 -22.08 -29.90 -25.56
C GLN A 130 -21.30 -28.59 -25.57
N TYR A 131 -20.93 -28.13 -26.77
CA TYR A 131 -20.26 -26.85 -26.94
C TYR A 131 -21.22 -25.70 -26.60
N VAL A 132 -20.74 -24.77 -25.79
CA VAL A 132 -21.35 -23.45 -25.59
C VAL A 132 -20.28 -22.38 -25.79
N TYR A 133 -20.70 -21.19 -26.18
CA TYR A 133 -19.79 -20.13 -26.58
C TYR A 133 -18.89 -19.61 -25.43
N ALA A 134 -19.43 -19.59 -24.21
CA ALA A 134 -18.70 -19.24 -22.98
C ALA A 134 -19.25 -20.02 -21.77
N TYR A 135 -18.38 -20.33 -20.82
CA TYR A 135 -18.67 -21.13 -19.61
C TYR A 135 -18.53 -20.29 -18.33
N GLY A 136 -19.35 -20.55 -17.31
CA GLY A 136 -19.37 -19.80 -16.05
C GLY A 136 -18.52 -20.40 -14.91
N SER A 137 -18.63 -19.82 -13.71
CA SER A 137 -17.93 -20.21 -12.47
C SER A 137 -18.28 -21.59 -11.88
N GLY A 138 -19.23 -22.31 -12.49
CA GLY A 138 -19.62 -23.68 -12.13
C GLY A 138 -18.96 -24.76 -13.00
N THR A 139 -17.97 -24.39 -13.81
CA THR A 139 -17.24 -25.32 -14.67
C THR A 139 -16.44 -26.31 -13.83
N THR A 140 -16.54 -27.61 -14.12
CA THR A 140 -15.71 -28.64 -13.47
C THR A 140 -14.47 -28.94 -14.30
N THR A 141 -13.39 -29.39 -13.65
CA THR A 141 -12.15 -29.80 -14.33
C THR A 141 -12.41 -30.92 -15.35
N GLU A 142 -13.27 -31.89 -15.01
CA GLU A 142 -13.68 -32.97 -15.92
C GLU A 142 -14.44 -32.43 -17.14
N GLY A 143 -15.37 -31.49 -16.93
CA GLY A 143 -16.13 -30.85 -18.00
C GLY A 143 -15.22 -30.05 -18.93
N LEU A 144 -14.27 -29.29 -18.38
CA LEU A 144 -13.25 -28.55 -19.12
C LEU A 144 -12.42 -29.50 -20.00
N LYS A 145 -11.83 -30.54 -19.40
CA LYS A 145 -11.01 -31.49 -20.15
C LYS A 145 -11.81 -32.26 -21.20
N GLY A 146 -13.05 -32.65 -20.89
CA GLY A 146 -13.94 -33.28 -21.86
C GLY A 146 -14.26 -32.37 -23.05
N MET A 147 -14.48 -31.07 -22.80
CA MET A 147 -14.66 -30.08 -23.87
C MET A 147 -13.39 -29.89 -24.69
N MET A 148 -12.22 -29.77 -24.04
CA MET A 148 -10.94 -29.67 -24.77
C MET A 148 -10.67 -30.91 -25.62
N THR A 149 -10.94 -32.12 -25.12
CA THR A 149 -10.85 -33.34 -25.94
C THR A 149 -11.76 -33.24 -27.17
N LYS A 150 -13.01 -32.77 -27.00
CA LYS A 150 -13.96 -32.61 -28.12
C LYS A 150 -13.44 -31.64 -29.17
N LEU A 151 -13.02 -30.45 -28.75
CA LEU A 151 -12.52 -29.40 -29.64
C LEU A 151 -11.21 -29.81 -30.33
N SER A 152 -10.35 -30.58 -29.65
CA SER A 152 -9.15 -31.18 -30.21
C SER A 152 -9.48 -32.19 -31.32
N MET A 153 -10.50 -33.05 -31.13
CA MET A 153 -10.92 -34.04 -32.12
C MET A 153 -11.52 -33.40 -33.37
N ILE A 154 -12.34 -32.35 -33.21
CA ILE A 154 -12.99 -31.66 -34.33
C ILE A 154 -12.18 -30.49 -34.91
N ARG A 155 -11.02 -30.18 -34.30
CA ARG A 155 -10.11 -29.08 -34.67
C ARG A 155 -10.82 -27.75 -34.95
N THR A 156 -11.82 -27.43 -34.14
CA THR A 156 -12.68 -26.25 -34.31
C THR A 156 -13.08 -25.69 -32.95
N GLY A 157 -12.97 -24.36 -32.78
CA GLY A 157 -13.40 -23.65 -31.57
C GLY A 157 -12.37 -23.57 -30.43
N ALA A 158 -12.69 -22.75 -29.44
CA ALA A 158 -11.88 -22.49 -28.26
C ALA A 158 -12.73 -22.67 -26.98
N VAL A 159 -12.08 -22.83 -25.84
CA VAL A 159 -12.77 -22.78 -24.54
C VAL A 159 -12.67 -21.37 -23.99
N SER A 160 -13.80 -20.77 -23.64
CA SER A 160 -13.80 -19.45 -22.99
C SER A 160 -14.51 -19.50 -21.65
N ILE A 161 -13.81 -19.16 -20.57
CA ILE A 161 -14.34 -19.18 -19.21
C ILE A 161 -14.54 -17.75 -18.70
N GLU A 162 -15.73 -17.47 -18.18
CA GLU A 162 -16.14 -16.19 -17.63
C GLU A 162 -16.52 -16.37 -16.15
N ILE A 163 -15.67 -15.90 -15.25
CA ILE A 163 -15.88 -16.01 -13.80
C ILE A 163 -16.32 -14.66 -13.26
N ASP A 164 -17.62 -14.54 -12.99
CA ASP A 164 -18.18 -13.42 -12.22
C ASP A 164 -17.86 -13.56 -10.73
N GLU A 165 -17.81 -12.44 -10.03
CA GLU A 165 -17.47 -12.31 -8.63
C GLU A 165 -16.28 -13.17 -8.22
N ILE A 166 -15.16 -13.04 -8.95
CA ILE A 166 -13.96 -13.87 -8.77
C ILE A 166 -13.49 -13.94 -7.29
N GLY A 167 -13.66 -12.87 -6.50
CA GLY A 167 -13.34 -12.90 -5.06
C GLY A 167 -14.11 -13.94 -4.24
N SER A 168 -15.31 -14.34 -4.69
CA SER A 168 -16.09 -15.40 -4.06
C SER A 168 -15.87 -16.77 -4.71
N ASN A 169 -15.39 -16.81 -5.95
CA ASN A 169 -15.29 -18.00 -6.78
C ASN A 169 -13.85 -18.48 -7.02
N LEU A 170 -12.83 -17.75 -6.55
CA LEU A 170 -11.42 -18.06 -6.78
C LEU A 170 -11.06 -19.44 -6.23
N SER A 171 -11.37 -19.70 -4.95
CA SER A 171 -11.01 -20.96 -4.29
C SER A 171 -11.73 -22.16 -4.90
N SER A 172 -13.00 -22.02 -5.30
CA SER A 172 -13.78 -23.11 -5.89
C SER A 172 -13.36 -23.44 -7.32
N ASN A 173 -12.70 -22.51 -8.02
CA ASN A 173 -12.27 -22.68 -9.41
C ASN A 173 -10.76 -22.98 -9.54
N LYS A 174 -10.05 -23.26 -8.43
CA LYS A 174 -8.60 -23.46 -8.44
C LYS A 174 -8.10 -24.49 -9.45
N GLU A 175 -8.70 -25.68 -9.48
CA GLU A 175 -8.25 -26.75 -10.39
C GLU A 175 -8.50 -26.44 -11.87
N VAL A 176 -9.60 -25.73 -12.16
CA VAL A 176 -9.92 -25.23 -13.50
C VAL A 176 -8.86 -24.22 -13.93
N MET A 177 -8.52 -23.29 -13.03
CA MET A 177 -7.48 -22.28 -13.24
C MET A 177 -6.11 -22.92 -13.45
N ASP A 178 -5.76 -23.97 -12.71
CA ASP A 178 -4.49 -24.69 -12.91
C ASP A 178 -4.43 -25.33 -14.32
N THR A 179 -5.55 -25.92 -14.78
CA THR A 179 -5.65 -26.51 -16.13
C THR A 179 -5.54 -25.45 -17.23
N LEU A 180 -6.18 -24.29 -17.03
CA LEU A 180 -6.07 -23.16 -17.94
C LEU A 180 -4.63 -22.66 -18.06
N LEU A 181 -3.93 -22.51 -16.93
CA LEU A 181 -2.54 -22.06 -16.92
C LEU A 181 -1.60 -22.96 -17.72
N GLU A 182 -1.82 -24.29 -17.68
CA GLU A 182 -1.09 -25.25 -18.52
C GLU A 182 -1.36 -25.04 -20.02
N SER A 183 -2.62 -24.76 -20.37
CA SER A 183 -3.05 -24.59 -21.76
C SER A 183 -2.69 -23.25 -22.40
N TYR A 184 -2.40 -22.20 -21.64
CA TYR A 184 -2.35 -20.82 -22.17
C TYR A 184 -1.35 -20.62 -23.32
N ASP A 185 -0.17 -21.24 -23.24
CA ASP A 185 0.92 -20.97 -24.19
C ASP A 185 0.70 -21.68 -25.53
N ASN A 186 0.16 -22.91 -25.52
CA ASN A 186 0.09 -23.81 -26.68
C ASN A 186 -1.29 -24.43 -26.95
N GLY A 187 -2.28 -24.19 -26.10
CA GLY A 187 -3.59 -24.84 -26.17
C GLY A 187 -3.58 -26.34 -25.82
N ILE A 188 -2.50 -26.86 -25.25
CA ILE A 188 -2.34 -28.30 -24.97
C ILE A 188 -2.27 -28.52 -23.46
N THR A 189 -2.93 -29.56 -22.97
CA THR A 189 -2.78 -30.03 -21.57
C THR A 189 -2.43 -31.51 -21.57
N LYS A 190 -1.67 -31.95 -20.57
CA LYS A 190 -1.32 -33.35 -20.41
C LYS A 190 -2.38 -34.07 -19.58
N ASN A 191 -2.78 -35.24 -20.04
CA ASN A 191 -3.65 -36.12 -19.27
C ASN A 191 -2.86 -36.77 -18.13
N LYS A 192 -3.50 -36.89 -16.96
CA LYS A 192 -2.97 -37.71 -15.86
C LYS A 192 -3.30 -39.18 -16.18
N LEU A 193 -2.32 -40.08 -16.02
CA LEU A 193 -2.53 -41.53 -16.14
C LEU A 193 -3.63 -41.99 -15.16
N LYS A 194 -4.68 -42.65 -15.66
CA LYS A 194 -5.76 -43.27 -14.86
C LYS A 194 -5.93 -44.74 -15.25
N LEU A 195 -6.35 -45.57 -14.29
CA LEU A 195 -6.50 -47.03 -14.43
C LEU A 195 -7.69 -47.47 -15.30
N THR A 196 -8.68 -46.58 -15.48
CA THR A 196 -9.85 -46.78 -16.34
C THR A 196 -9.72 -45.96 -17.61
N ALA A 197 -10.24 -46.48 -18.73
CA ALA A 197 -10.30 -45.78 -20.01
C ALA A 197 -10.90 -44.38 -19.80
N SER A 198 -10.03 -43.37 -19.85
CA SER A 198 -10.37 -41.98 -19.61
C SER A 198 -10.37 -41.23 -20.93
N ASN A 199 -11.04 -40.09 -20.94
CA ASN A 199 -11.20 -39.17 -22.08
C ASN A 199 -9.97 -39.17 -23.01
N GLY A 200 -10.22 -39.20 -24.32
CA GLY A 200 -9.17 -39.21 -25.35
C GLY A 200 -8.12 -38.11 -25.16
N GLU A 201 -6.92 -38.35 -25.68
CA GLU A 201 -5.79 -37.43 -25.57
C GLU A 201 -6.07 -36.12 -26.30
N ILE A 202 -5.64 -35.00 -25.70
CA ILE A 202 -5.70 -33.68 -26.34
C ILE A 202 -4.44 -33.55 -27.20
N GLU A 203 -4.52 -34.09 -28.42
CA GLU A 203 -3.40 -34.09 -29.36
C GLU A 203 -3.25 -32.76 -30.11
N ASN A 204 -4.36 -32.07 -30.35
CA ASN A 204 -4.39 -30.80 -31.09
C ASN A 204 -4.57 -29.62 -30.14
N SER A 205 -3.94 -28.48 -30.47
CA SER A 205 -4.08 -27.23 -29.72
C SER A 205 -5.54 -26.79 -29.64
N VAL A 206 -6.03 -26.58 -28.43
CA VAL A 206 -7.32 -25.95 -28.11
C VAL A 206 -7.05 -24.64 -27.38
N PRO A 207 -7.20 -23.48 -28.04
CA PRO A 207 -7.04 -22.19 -27.39
C PRO A 207 -8.01 -22.04 -26.21
N THR A 208 -7.57 -21.38 -25.15
CA THR A 208 -8.41 -21.11 -23.98
C THR A 208 -8.37 -19.63 -23.60
N ASN A 209 -9.53 -19.02 -23.38
CA ASN A 209 -9.66 -17.63 -22.89
C ASN A 209 -10.24 -17.61 -21.48
N LEU A 210 -9.91 -16.58 -20.72
CA LEU A 210 -10.37 -16.40 -19.36
C LEU A 210 -10.71 -14.93 -19.11
N LEU A 211 -11.93 -14.66 -18.67
CA LEU A 211 -12.34 -13.36 -18.16
C LEU A 211 -12.78 -13.53 -16.71
N MET A 212 -12.03 -12.95 -15.79
CA MET A 212 -12.39 -12.86 -14.38
C MET A 212 -12.82 -11.43 -14.08
N PHE A 213 -13.97 -11.27 -13.45
CA PHE A 213 -14.38 -9.97 -12.95
C PHE A 213 -14.94 -10.06 -11.54
N GLY A 214 -14.70 -9.03 -10.74
CA GLY A 214 -15.04 -9.07 -9.32
C GLY A 214 -14.75 -7.77 -8.60
N THR A 215 -15.04 -7.74 -7.31
CA THR A 215 -14.87 -6.53 -6.50
C THR A 215 -13.53 -6.55 -5.75
N PRO A 216 -12.70 -5.48 -5.82
CA PRO A 216 -11.42 -5.42 -5.11
C PRO A 216 -11.52 -5.79 -3.61
N SER A 217 -12.58 -5.36 -2.92
CA SER A 217 -12.75 -5.61 -1.49
C SER A 217 -13.08 -7.06 -1.11
N LYS A 218 -13.40 -7.91 -2.08
CA LYS A 218 -13.62 -9.35 -1.90
C LYS A 218 -12.36 -10.16 -2.20
N LEU A 219 -11.52 -9.66 -3.09
CA LEU A 219 -10.26 -10.31 -3.51
C LEU A 219 -9.10 -9.93 -2.57
N PHE A 220 -9.07 -8.69 -2.08
CA PHE A 220 -8.05 -8.13 -1.20
C PHE A 220 -8.57 -7.95 0.23
N ASP A 221 -9.08 -9.04 0.79
CA ASP A 221 -9.73 -9.08 2.09
C ASP A 221 -8.76 -9.23 3.27
N GLY A 222 -7.45 -9.28 3.02
CA GLY A 222 -6.39 -9.52 4.00
C GLY A 222 -6.39 -10.95 4.56
N GLY A 223 -7.15 -11.87 3.97
CA GLY A 223 -7.28 -13.26 4.39
C GLY A 223 -6.87 -14.25 3.31
N LYS A 224 -7.43 -15.46 3.39
CA LYS A 224 -7.07 -16.59 2.53
C LYS A 224 -7.28 -16.33 1.04
N THR A 225 -8.32 -15.58 0.67
CA THR A 225 -8.61 -15.28 -0.74
C THR A 225 -7.52 -14.39 -1.34
N GLU A 226 -7.04 -13.39 -0.59
CA GLU A 226 -5.91 -12.56 -1.02
C GLU A 226 -4.62 -13.38 -1.15
N GLU A 227 -4.32 -14.26 -0.18
CA GLU A 227 -3.17 -15.17 -0.24
C GLU A 227 -3.21 -16.09 -1.48
N GLU A 228 -4.38 -16.66 -1.78
CA GLU A 228 -4.57 -17.51 -2.96
C GLU A 228 -4.38 -16.73 -4.26
N LEU A 229 -4.91 -15.51 -4.36
CA LEU A 229 -4.67 -14.66 -5.53
C LEU A 229 -3.18 -14.41 -5.74
N ILE A 230 -2.47 -13.99 -4.69
CA ILE A 230 -1.03 -13.70 -4.77
C ILE A 230 -0.28 -14.96 -5.23
N SER A 231 -0.64 -16.14 -4.70
CA SER A 231 -0.08 -17.41 -5.14
C SER A 231 -0.36 -17.72 -6.62
N PHE A 232 -1.56 -17.45 -7.12
CA PHE A 232 -1.85 -17.61 -8.56
C PHE A 232 -1.02 -16.67 -9.42
N LEU A 233 -0.89 -15.40 -9.02
CA LEU A 233 -0.08 -14.43 -9.73
C LEU A 233 1.38 -14.88 -9.83
N ASP A 234 1.93 -15.34 -8.70
CA ASP A 234 3.30 -15.86 -8.59
C ASP A 234 3.53 -17.13 -9.43
N THR A 235 2.60 -18.09 -9.37
CA THR A 235 2.70 -19.37 -10.11
C THR A 235 2.58 -19.22 -11.63
N GLY A 236 2.16 -18.06 -12.13
CA GLY A 236 2.26 -17.72 -13.54
C GLY A 236 1.07 -16.99 -14.14
N TYR A 237 0.03 -16.67 -13.36
CA TYR A 237 -1.04 -15.79 -13.84
C TYR A 237 -0.57 -14.33 -13.98
N GLY A 238 0.40 -13.88 -13.15
CA GLY A 238 0.95 -12.53 -13.19
C GLY A 238 1.45 -12.15 -14.59
N ARG A 239 2.23 -13.03 -15.21
CA ARG A 239 2.75 -12.85 -16.57
C ARG A 239 1.74 -13.07 -17.71
N ARG A 240 0.56 -13.62 -17.45
CA ARG A 240 -0.42 -14.00 -18.50
C ARG A 240 -1.68 -13.13 -18.51
N LEU A 241 -2.03 -12.54 -17.38
CA LEU A 241 -3.22 -11.70 -17.26
C LEU A 241 -2.98 -10.29 -17.81
N LEU A 242 -4.03 -9.75 -18.41
CA LEU A 242 -4.29 -8.32 -18.45
C LEU A 242 -5.06 -7.91 -17.19
N PHE A 243 -4.77 -6.74 -16.66
CA PHE A 243 -5.30 -6.23 -15.41
C PHE A 243 -6.08 -4.94 -15.64
N GLY A 244 -7.34 -4.90 -15.21
CA GLY A 244 -8.12 -3.67 -15.09
C GLY A 244 -8.46 -3.42 -13.64
N TYR A 245 -8.10 -2.25 -13.10
CA TYR A 245 -8.33 -1.91 -11.69
C TYR A 245 -8.97 -0.53 -11.54
N VAL A 246 -10.26 -0.50 -11.24
CA VAL A 246 -10.98 0.77 -11.03
C VAL A 246 -10.84 1.22 -9.58
N HIS A 247 -10.13 2.33 -9.37
CA HIS A 247 -9.95 2.95 -8.06
C HIS A 247 -10.97 4.06 -7.76
N ASP A 248 -11.48 4.74 -8.79
CA ASP A 248 -12.42 5.85 -8.65
C ASP A 248 -13.88 5.42 -8.81
N LYS A 249 -14.79 6.12 -8.11
CA LYS A 249 -16.23 5.99 -8.36
C LYS A 249 -16.52 6.53 -9.76
N ALA A 250 -17.23 5.75 -10.58
CA ALA A 250 -17.67 6.17 -11.91
C ALA A 250 -18.31 7.58 -11.86
N SER A 251 -17.94 8.46 -12.79
CA SER A 251 -18.52 9.80 -12.87
C SER A 251 -20.03 9.69 -13.07
N LYS A 252 -20.82 10.30 -12.18
CA LYS A 252 -22.28 10.35 -12.35
C LYS A 252 -22.62 11.29 -13.50
N MET A 253 -23.18 10.76 -14.57
CA MET A 253 -23.77 11.55 -15.65
C MET A 253 -25.19 12.01 -15.27
N SER A 254 -25.64 13.16 -15.81
CA SER A 254 -27.00 13.65 -15.57
C SER A 254 -28.05 12.75 -16.23
N ALA A 255 -29.30 12.79 -15.74
CA ALA A 255 -30.39 12.03 -16.36
C ALA A 255 -30.67 12.46 -17.81
N ALA A 256 -30.44 13.74 -18.14
CA ALA A 256 -30.65 14.28 -19.48
C ALA A 256 -29.62 13.71 -20.48
N ASP A 257 -28.34 13.72 -20.11
CA ASP A 257 -27.26 13.17 -20.95
C ASP A 257 -27.41 11.65 -21.13
N ARG A 258 -27.93 10.96 -20.10
CA ARG A 258 -28.25 9.53 -20.17
C ARG A 258 -29.38 9.24 -21.16
N ILE A 259 -30.43 10.07 -21.20
CA ILE A 259 -31.51 9.93 -22.18
C ILE A 259 -30.97 10.24 -23.58
N ALA A 260 -30.21 11.33 -23.74
CA ALA A 260 -29.62 11.70 -25.04
C ALA A 260 -28.74 10.58 -25.62
N SER A 261 -27.92 9.95 -24.78
CA SER A 261 -27.07 8.81 -25.18
C SER A 261 -27.88 7.56 -25.54
N LEU A 262 -29.03 7.32 -24.88
CA LEU A 262 -29.90 6.17 -25.16
C LEU A 262 -30.77 6.34 -26.40
N THR A 263 -30.98 7.57 -26.85
CA THR A 263 -31.78 7.90 -28.05
C THR A 263 -30.92 8.26 -29.27
N ASP A 264 -29.60 8.07 -29.17
CA ASP A 264 -28.67 8.40 -30.25
C ASP A 264 -28.76 7.37 -31.38
N ALA A 265 -29.46 7.72 -32.46
CA ALA A 265 -29.60 6.88 -33.65
C ALA A 265 -28.25 6.60 -34.35
N SER A 266 -27.23 7.45 -34.15
CA SER A 266 -25.88 7.19 -34.68
C SER A 266 -25.18 6.06 -33.92
N LEU A 267 -25.44 5.95 -32.61
CA LEU A 267 -24.92 4.87 -31.77
C LEU A 267 -25.52 3.52 -32.14
N GLU A 268 -26.84 3.44 -32.39
CA GLU A 268 -27.50 2.20 -32.81
C GLU A 268 -26.99 1.72 -34.17
N LYS A 269 -26.78 2.65 -35.10
CA LYS A 269 -26.18 2.32 -36.40
C LYS A 269 -24.76 1.77 -36.24
N GLU A 270 -23.92 2.42 -35.44
CA GLU A 270 -22.54 1.96 -35.20
C GLU A 270 -22.50 0.55 -34.58
N ILE A 271 -23.42 0.24 -33.66
CA ILE A 271 -23.57 -1.11 -33.08
C ILE A 271 -23.88 -2.13 -34.18
N LEU A 272 -24.82 -1.81 -35.07
CA LEU A 272 -25.20 -2.70 -36.18
C LEU A 272 -24.06 -2.89 -37.19
N ASP A 273 -23.35 -1.81 -37.52
CA ASP A 273 -22.21 -1.84 -38.43
C ASP A 273 -21.10 -2.74 -37.84
N LEU A 274 -20.72 -2.54 -36.57
CA LEU A 274 -19.76 -3.39 -35.86
C LEU A 274 -20.21 -4.86 -35.82
N ASN A 275 -21.47 -5.10 -35.49
CA ASN A 275 -22.04 -6.45 -35.43
C ASN A 275 -21.93 -7.18 -36.77
N THR A 276 -22.27 -6.49 -37.86
CA THR A 276 -22.19 -7.03 -39.21
C THR A 276 -20.75 -7.26 -39.65
N GLU A 277 -19.86 -6.29 -39.41
CA GLU A 277 -18.44 -6.35 -39.76
C GLU A 277 -17.74 -7.53 -39.07
N LEU A 278 -17.91 -7.65 -37.76
CA LEU A 278 -17.34 -8.75 -36.97
C LEU A 278 -17.97 -10.10 -37.36
N GLY A 279 -19.26 -10.11 -37.72
CA GLY A 279 -19.96 -11.28 -38.22
C GLY A 279 -19.35 -11.84 -39.51
N MET A 280 -18.73 -11.02 -40.35
CA MET A 280 -18.06 -11.48 -41.59
C MET A 280 -16.80 -12.31 -41.31
N LEU A 281 -16.22 -12.22 -40.11
CA LEU A 281 -15.08 -13.03 -39.69
C LEU A 281 -15.47 -14.49 -39.39
N GLY A 282 -16.75 -14.77 -39.14
CA GLY A 282 -17.29 -16.09 -38.81
C GLY A 282 -17.49 -17.00 -40.03
N THR A 283 -16.47 -17.12 -40.89
CA THR A 283 -16.54 -17.91 -42.13
C THR A 283 -15.39 -18.92 -42.23
N THR A 284 -15.63 -20.07 -42.87
CA THR A 284 -14.64 -21.14 -43.00
C THR A 284 -13.37 -20.72 -43.75
N ALA A 285 -13.45 -19.70 -44.62
CA ALA A 285 -12.31 -19.13 -45.34
C ALA A 285 -11.30 -18.39 -44.44
N LYS A 286 -11.73 -17.97 -43.24
CA LYS A 286 -10.91 -17.26 -42.25
C LYS A 286 -10.43 -18.18 -41.12
N PHE A 287 -10.63 -19.49 -41.26
CA PHE A 287 -10.29 -20.47 -40.22
C PHE A 287 -8.82 -20.91 -40.29
N ALA A 288 -8.17 -21.08 -39.13
CA ALA A 288 -6.79 -21.54 -38.96
C ALA A 288 -5.75 -20.71 -39.72
N VAL A 289 -5.91 -19.38 -39.69
CA VAL A 289 -4.94 -18.44 -40.29
C VAL A 289 -3.75 -18.24 -39.34
N ASP A 290 -2.55 -18.30 -39.89
CA ASP A 290 -1.31 -17.94 -39.20
C ASP A 290 -0.89 -16.53 -39.61
N HIS A 291 -0.74 -15.66 -38.62
CA HIS A 291 -0.31 -14.28 -38.79
C HIS A 291 1.16 -14.18 -38.40
N GLU A 292 2.04 -14.36 -39.38
CA GLU A 292 3.47 -14.14 -39.19
C GLU A 292 3.75 -12.63 -39.05
N LEU A 293 4.65 -12.26 -38.14
CA LEU A 293 5.14 -10.89 -38.02
C LEU A 293 5.99 -10.55 -39.24
N ASP A 294 5.75 -9.39 -39.85
CA ASP A 294 6.66 -8.86 -40.85
C ASP A 294 8.00 -8.40 -40.22
N SER A 295 8.96 -7.99 -41.05
CA SER A 295 10.29 -7.60 -40.56
C SER A 295 10.23 -6.44 -39.55
N ASP A 296 9.38 -5.43 -39.81
CA ASP A 296 9.29 -4.24 -38.96
C ASP A 296 8.56 -4.53 -37.64
N ALA A 297 7.56 -5.40 -37.67
CA ALA A 297 6.85 -5.90 -36.49
C ALA A 297 7.76 -6.75 -35.61
N ASN A 298 8.61 -7.60 -36.19
CA ASN A 298 9.60 -8.37 -35.44
C ASN A 298 10.58 -7.45 -34.71
N ILE A 299 11.11 -6.43 -35.40
CA ILE A 299 12.00 -5.44 -34.80
C ILE A 299 11.29 -4.75 -33.63
N ALA A 300 10.08 -4.25 -33.84
CA ALA A 300 9.31 -3.56 -32.80
C ALA A 300 9.02 -4.46 -31.58
N LEU A 301 8.73 -5.75 -31.80
CA LEU A 301 8.51 -6.71 -30.71
C LEU A 301 9.79 -6.93 -29.89
N PHE A 302 10.94 -7.14 -30.55
CA PHE A 302 12.21 -7.37 -29.87
C PHE A 302 12.74 -6.12 -29.15
N GLU A 303 12.58 -4.93 -29.74
CA GLU A 303 12.88 -3.65 -29.07
C GLU A 303 12.03 -3.50 -27.80
N TYR A 304 10.76 -3.89 -27.86
CA TYR A 304 9.89 -3.87 -26.68
C TYR A 304 10.25 -4.93 -25.64
N GLN A 305 10.67 -6.13 -26.07
CA GLN A 305 11.18 -7.16 -25.17
C GLN A 305 12.43 -6.67 -24.42
N GLU A 306 13.42 -6.11 -25.11
CA GLU A 306 14.64 -5.56 -24.50
C GLU A 306 14.32 -4.43 -23.50
N LYS A 307 13.35 -3.56 -23.84
CA LYS A 307 12.85 -2.53 -22.93
C LYS A 307 12.24 -3.15 -21.67
N CYS A 308 11.41 -4.19 -21.82
CA CYS A 308 10.81 -4.90 -20.69
C CYS A 308 11.89 -5.51 -19.78
N GLU A 309 12.87 -6.20 -20.35
CA GLU A 309 13.99 -6.80 -19.62
C GLU A 309 14.81 -5.75 -18.85
N THR A 310 15.13 -4.62 -19.49
CA THR A 310 15.84 -3.50 -18.84
C THR A 310 15.08 -2.92 -17.65
N ILE A 311 13.74 -2.80 -17.75
CA ILE A 311 12.92 -2.33 -16.63
C ILE A 311 12.82 -3.41 -15.54
N ALA A 312 12.74 -4.69 -15.93
CA ALA A 312 12.69 -5.82 -15.01
C ALA A 312 13.89 -5.87 -14.06
N GLU A 313 15.08 -5.53 -14.55
CA GLU A 313 16.32 -5.46 -13.76
C GLU A 313 16.29 -4.42 -12.62
N GLN A 314 15.38 -3.44 -12.69
CA GLN A 314 15.25 -2.39 -11.67
C GLN A 314 14.40 -2.83 -10.47
N PHE A 315 13.65 -3.93 -10.59
CA PHE A 315 12.83 -4.44 -9.50
C PHE A 315 13.68 -5.09 -8.40
N LYS A 316 13.23 -4.95 -7.16
CA LYS A 316 13.93 -5.55 -6.01
C LYS A 316 13.70 -7.05 -5.97
N SER A 317 14.57 -7.76 -5.24
CA SER A 317 14.51 -9.22 -5.10
C SER A 317 13.24 -9.78 -4.45
N HIS A 318 12.38 -8.94 -3.87
CA HIS A 318 11.10 -9.35 -3.27
C HIS A 318 9.90 -8.96 -4.14
N GLU A 319 10.13 -8.33 -5.29
CA GLU A 319 9.11 -7.91 -6.26
C GLU A 319 9.05 -8.89 -7.44
N ASP A 320 9.16 -10.20 -7.14
CA ASP A 320 9.29 -11.26 -8.15
C ASP A 320 8.08 -11.34 -9.08
N ILE A 321 6.88 -11.10 -8.56
CA ILE A 321 5.64 -11.10 -9.37
C ILE A 321 5.68 -9.94 -10.38
N GLN A 322 6.08 -8.75 -9.95
CA GLN A 322 6.19 -7.57 -10.80
C GLN A 322 7.30 -7.72 -11.84
N ARG A 323 8.45 -8.26 -11.42
CA ARG A 323 9.55 -8.56 -12.34
C ARG A 323 9.12 -9.54 -13.41
N THR A 324 8.49 -10.66 -13.01
CA THR A 324 8.04 -11.70 -13.94
C THR A 324 6.96 -11.19 -14.90
N GLU A 325 6.03 -10.35 -14.43
CA GLU A 325 5.04 -9.72 -15.28
C GLU A 325 5.68 -8.80 -16.33
N MET A 326 6.65 -7.97 -15.93
CA MET A 326 7.39 -7.08 -16.82
C MET A 326 8.15 -7.87 -17.89
N GLU A 327 8.95 -8.87 -17.50
CA GLU A 327 9.75 -9.71 -18.42
C GLU A 327 8.91 -10.38 -19.51
N HIS A 328 7.65 -10.70 -19.22
CA HIS A 328 6.77 -11.44 -20.13
C HIS A 328 5.72 -10.56 -20.79
N ARG A 329 5.78 -9.24 -20.58
CA ARG A 329 4.76 -8.32 -21.10
C ARG A 329 4.72 -8.30 -22.63
N TYR A 330 5.88 -8.42 -23.29
CA TYR A 330 5.98 -8.55 -24.75
C TYR A 330 5.19 -9.74 -25.31
N PHE A 331 5.10 -10.86 -24.57
CA PHE A 331 4.37 -12.04 -25.00
C PHE A 331 2.85 -11.81 -25.01
N LYS A 332 2.35 -10.99 -24.07
CA LYS A 332 0.95 -10.53 -24.08
C LYS A 332 0.69 -9.62 -25.27
N ALA A 333 1.61 -8.70 -25.56
CA ALA A 333 1.52 -7.81 -26.73
C ALA A 333 1.48 -8.60 -28.05
N LEU A 334 2.31 -9.64 -28.18
CA LEU A 334 2.33 -10.52 -29.34
C LEU A 334 0.95 -11.19 -29.60
N LYS A 335 0.32 -11.76 -28.56
CA LYS A 335 -1.01 -12.39 -28.68
C LYS A 335 -2.10 -11.38 -29.04
N ILE A 336 -2.04 -10.16 -28.50
CA ILE A 336 -2.96 -9.07 -28.86
C ILE A 336 -2.75 -8.64 -30.32
N ALA A 337 -1.51 -8.46 -30.75
CA ALA A 337 -1.19 -8.05 -32.12
C ALA A 337 -1.65 -9.09 -33.16
N GLY A 338 -1.50 -10.39 -32.86
CA GLY A 338 -2.07 -11.47 -33.66
C GLY A 338 -3.61 -11.41 -33.72
N THR A 339 -4.26 -11.05 -32.60
CA THR A 339 -5.71 -10.82 -32.60
C THR A 339 -6.08 -9.64 -33.49
N TYR A 340 -5.37 -8.51 -33.42
CA TYR A 340 -5.67 -7.35 -34.26
C TYR A 340 -5.46 -7.64 -35.75
N ALA A 341 -4.40 -8.37 -36.13
CA ALA A 341 -4.22 -8.78 -37.52
C ALA A 341 -5.39 -9.64 -38.03
N PHE A 342 -5.91 -10.55 -37.21
CA PHE A 342 -7.10 -11.33 -37.53
C PHE A 342 -8.34 -10.45 -37.72
N ILE A 343 -8.58 -9.52 -36.79
CA ILE A 343 -9.75 -8.62 -36.81
C ILE A 343 -9.71 -7.68 -38.02
N ASP A 344 -8.54 -7.15 -38.35
CA ASP A 344 -8.35 -6.27 -39.52
C ASP A 344 -8.35 -7.08 -40.84
N GLY A 345 -8.33 -8.41 -40.77
CA GLY A 345 -8.31 -9.30 -41.93
C GLY A 345 -6.98 -9.29 -42.69
N GLU A 346 -5.91 -8.85 -42.04
CA GLU A 346 -4.57 -8.71 -42.60
C GLU A 346 -3.83 -10.06 -42.61
N PRO A 347 -3.04 -10.36 -43.66
CA PRO A 347 -2.31 -11.63 -43.75
C PRO A 347 -1.10 -11.70 -42.80
N TYR A 348 -0.58 -10.56 -42.36
CA TYR A 348 0.60 -10.45 -41.50
C TYR A 348 0.34 -9.56 -40.30
N VAL A 349 1.10 -9.77 -39.22
CA VAL A 349 1.18 -8.78 -38.14
C VAL A 349 2.12 -7.67 -38.58
N LEU A 350 1.59 -6.46 -38.69
CA LEU A 350 2.33 -5.27 -39.07
C LEU A 350 2.80 -4.52 -37.83
N LYS A 351 3.83 -3.68 -37.97
CA LYS A 351 4.39 -2.88 -36.87
C LYS A 351 3.33 -2.13 -36.05
N ARG A 352 2.33 -1.54 -36.71
CA ARG A 352 1.23 -0.83 -36.04
C ARG A 352 0.45 -1.73 -35.07
N HIS A 353 0.25 -3.01 -35.38
CA HIS A 353 -0.49 -3.92 -34.50
C HIS A 353 0.31 -4.19 -33.22
N ILE A 354 1.65 -4.26 -33.31
CA ILE A 354 2.54 -4.40 -32.17
C ILE A 354 2.50 -3.13 -31.32
N GLU A 355 2.64 -1.94 -31.92
CA GLU A 355 2.58 -0.66 -31.21
C GLU A 355 1.23 -0.48 -30.49
N GLU A 356 0.12 -0.77 -31.16
CA GLU A 356 -1.23 -0.75 -30.57
C GLU A 356 -1.41 -1.78 -29.45
N ALA A 357 -0.78 -2.94 -29.56
CA ALA A 357 -0.81 -3.96 -28.52
C ALA A 357 0.03 -3.56 -27.30
N ILE A 358 1.17 -2.92 -27.51
CA ILE A 358 2.05 -2.37 -26.47
C ILE A 358 1.29 -1.37 -25.60
N GLU A 359 0.51 -0.47 -26.21
CA GLU A 359 -0.32 0.49 -25.46
C GLU A 359 -1.25 -0.21 -24.46
N ILE A 360 -1.92 -1.29 -24.88
CA ILE A 360 -2.85 -2.05 -24.03
C ILE A 360 -2.13 -2.73 -22.86
N VAL A 361 -0.99 -3.36 -23.12
CA VAL A 361 -0.27 -4.09 -22.07
C VAL A 361 0.46 -3.16 -21.10
N GLU A 362 0.88 -1.98 -21.55
CA GLU A 362 1.44 -0.94 -20.67
C GLU A 362 0.36 -0.36 -19.75
N GLU A 363 -0.82 -0.02 -20.29
CA GLU A 363 -1.95 0.43 -19.46
C GLU A 363 -2.34 -0.66 -18.44
N SER A 364 -2.43 -1.91 -18.88
CA SER A 364 -2.63 -3.06 -17.98
C SER A 364 -1.53 -3.17 -16.91
N GLY A 365 -0.26 -2.91 -17.26
CA GLY A 365 0.87 -2.95 -16.34
C GLY A 365 0.78 -1.87 -15.26
N GLU A 366 0.31 -0.68 -15.61
CA GLU A 366 0.04 0.39 -14.64
C GLU A 366 -1.06 -0.02 -13.65
N GLN A 367 -2.18 -0.57 -14.16
CA GLN A 367 -3.28 -1.07 -13.33
C GLN A 367 -2.83 -2.20 -12.39
N PHE A 368 -1.98 -3.09 -12.89
CA PHE A 368 -1.34 -4.12 -12.07
C PHE A 368 -0.47 -3.51 -10.95
N GLY A 369 0.33 -2.48 -11.27
CA GLY A 369 1.13 -1.75 -10.29
C GLY A 369 0.28 -1.13 -9.17
N PHE A 370 -0.87 -0.53 -9.50
CA PHE A 370 -1.81 -0.03 -8.48
C PHE A 370 -2.39 -1.15 -7.61
N MET A 371 -2.72 -2.28 -8.23
CA MET A 371 -3.25 -3.45 -7.53
C MET A 371 -2.23 -4.00 -6.52
N MET A 372 -0.95 -4.04 -6.87
CA MET A 372 0.14 -4.55 -6.02
C MET A 372 0.60 -3.57 -4.93
N LYS A 373 0.37 -2.26 -5.10
CA LYS A 373 0.74 -1.20 -4.13
C LYS A 373 -0.19 -1.10 -2.92
N LYS A 374 -1.13 -2.04 -2.73
CA LYS A 374 -2.09 -1.97 -1.64
C LYS A 374 -1.43 -2.00 -0.26
N ASP A 375 -1.96 -1.15 0.62
CA ASP A 375 -1.56 -1.11 2.02
C ASP A 375 -1.78 -2.47 2.69
N LYS A 376 -0.74 -2.94 3.40
CA LYS A 376 -0.84 -4.13 4.25
C LYS A 376 -1.94 -3.95 5.30
N ALA A 377 -2.51 -5.05 5.80
CA ALA A 377 -3.62 -5.02 6.76
C ALA A 377 -3.37 -4.11 7.97
N TYR A 378 -2.16 -4.14 8.55
CA TYR A 378 -1.82 -3.26 9.68
C TYR A 378 -1.71 -1.77 9.32
N VAL A 379 -1.34 -1.44 8.07
CA VAL A 379 -1.32 -0.05 7.58
C VAL A 379 -2.74 0.45 7.38
N ARG A 380 -3.61 -0.39 6.79
CA ARG A 380 -5.04 -0.10 6.67
C ARG A 380 -5.68 0.12 8.04
N LEU A 381 -5.34 -0.71 9.03
CA LEU A 381 -5.79 -0.55 10.41
C LEU A 381 -5.35 0.79 11.01
N ALA A 382 -4.08 1.15 10.86
CA ALA A 382 -3.56 2.42 11.37
C ALA A 382 -4.25 3.63 10.73
N LYS A 383 -4.46 3.58 9.40
CA LYS A 383 -5.18 4.62 8.66
C LYS A 383 -6.64 4.72 9.09
N TYR A 384 -7.31 3.59 9.33
CA TYR A 384 -8.68 3.55 9.83
C TYR A 384 -8.81 4.20 11.21
N ILE A 385 -7.92 3.85 12.15
CA ILE A 385 -7.91 4.44 13.49
C ILE A 385 -7.66 5.96 13.46
N ALA A 386 -6.95 6.44 12.43
CA ALA A 386 -6.62 7.84 12.24
C ALA A 386 -7.50 8.56 11.19
N GLU A 387 -8.60 7.93 10.75
CA GLU A 387 -9.46 8.46 9.69
C GLU A 387 -10.28 9.66 10.20
N GLU A 388 -10.78 9.58 11.43
CA GLU A 388 -11.39 10.70 12.17
C GLU A 388 -10.47 11.12 13.32
N ASP A 389 -9.76 12.25 13.14
CA ASP A 389 -8.78 12.79 14.08
C ASP A 389 -9.39 12.94 15.49
N GLY A 390 -8.94 12.10 16.44
CA GLY A 390 -9.41 12.08 17.82
C GLY A 390 -10.71 11.29 18.11
N ALA A 391 -11.31 10.62 17.12
CA ALA A 391 -12.47 9.74 17.35
C ALA A 391 -12.05 8.46 18.08
N SER A 392 -12.90 7.98 18.99
CA SER A 392 -12.66 6.75 19.76
C SER A 392 -13.31 5.55 19.08
N ILE A 393 -12.51 4.53 18.79
CA ILE A 393 -12.92 3.29 18.11
C ILE A 393 -12.68 2.10 19.06
N THR A 394 -13.62 1.18 19.18
CA THR A 394 -13.46 -0.02 20.00
C THR A 394 -12.97 -1.22 19.18
N LEU A 395 -12.54 -2.30 19.85
CA LEU A 395 -12.24 -3.57 19.18
C LEU A 395 -13.46 -4.15 18.45
N ALA A 396 -14.68 -3.91 18.95
CA ALA A 396 -15.91 -4.40 18.34
C ALA A 396 -16.22 -3.66 17.03
N ASP A 397 -15.98 -2.35 16.99
CA ASP A 397 -16.11 -1.54 15.77
C ASP A 397 -15.13 -2.04 14.71
N MET A 398 -13.85 -2.22 15.07
CA MET A 398 -12.84 -2.74 14.15
C MET A 398 -13.19 -4.14 13.61
N ASP A 399 -13.68 -5.05 14.45
CA ASP A 399 -14.10 -6.40 14.03
C ASP A 399 -15.30 -6.37 13.07
N THR A 400 -16.19 -5.40 13.25
CA THR A 400 -17.40 -5.21 12.42
C THR A 400 -17.05 -4.56 11.09
N ASP A 401 -16.24 -3.51 11.11
CA ASP A 401 -15.98 -2.65 9.96
C ASP A 401 -14.85 -3.18 9.06
N LEU A 402 -13.83 -3.81 9.66
CA LEU A 402 -12.62 -4.24 8.95
C LEU A 402 -12.60 -5.76 8.75
N LYS A 403 -12.92 -6.19 7.52
CA LYS A 403 -12.92 -7.62 7.15
C LYS A 403 -11.58 -8.34 7.37
N PHE A 404 -10.47 -7.61 7.29
CA PHE A 404 -9.13 -8.14 7.53
C PHE A 404 -8.76 -8.22 9.02
N PHE A 405 -9.52 -7.59 9.92
CA PHE A 405 -9.23 -7.55 11.35
C PHE A 405 -9.92 -8.71 12.09
N ARG A 406 -9.52 -9.94 11.76
CA ARG A 406 -10.12 -11.19 12.30
C ARG A 406 -9.08 -12.07 12.99
N GLY A 407 -9.56 -13.13 13.64
CA GLY A 407 -8.70 -14.14 14.28
C GLY A 407 -8.76 -14.13 15.81
N SER A 408 -7.84 -14.86 16.42
CA SER A 408 -7.71 -14.93 17.88
C SER A 408 -7.32 -13.57 18.48
N GLU A 409 -7.54 -13.40 19.79
CA GLU A 409 -7.16 -12.17 20.49
C GLU A 409 -5.65 -11.86 20.32
N SER A 410 -4.81 -12.90 20.28
CA SER A 410 -3.37 -12.77 20.02
C SER A 410 -3.10 -12.16 18.64
N GLN A 411 -3.75 -12.65 17.59
CA GLN A 411 -3.56 -12.15 16.22
C GLN A 411 -3.99 -10.69 16.09
N LYS A 412 -5.11 -10.31 16.73
CA LYS A 412 -5.60 -8.93 16.76
C LYS A 412 -4.62 -8.00 17.49
N ARG A 413 -4.07 -8.44 18.63
CA ARG A 413 -3.04 -7.69 19.37
C ARG A 413 -1.77 -7.50 18.55
N ASP A 414 -1.31 -8.52 17.84
CA ASP A 414 -0.15 -8.42 16.95
C ASP A 414 -0.39 -7.44 15.80
N MET A 415 -1.59 -7.44 15.20
CA MET A 415 -1.95 -6.49 14.15
C MET A 415 -1.98 -5.05 14.66
N LEU A 416 -2.54 -4.81 15.85
CA LEU A 416 -2.51 -3.49 16.51
C LEU A 416 -1.07 -3.03 16.82
N LYS A 417 -0.20 -3.95 17.24
CA LYS A 417 1.23 -3.64 17.47
C LYS A 417 1.92 -3.19 16.19
N LEU A 418 1.69 -3.88 15.07
CA LEU A 418 2.23 -3.50 13.77
C LEU A 418 1.64 -2.16 13.28
N ALA A 419 0.35 -1.93 13.49
CA ALA A 419 -0.32 -0.68 13.15
C ALA A 419 0.28 0.52 13.91
N ARG A 420 0.51 0.38 15.22
CA ARG A 420 1.20 1.39 16.03
C ARG A 420 2.61 1.69 15.56
N SER A 421 3.38 0.66 15.22
CA SER A 421 4.75 0.83 14.70
C SER A 421 4.77 1.64 13.40
N TRP A 422 3.85 1.32 12.48
CA TRP A 422 3.69 2.09 11.26
C TRP A 422 3.22 3.52 11.52
N ALA A 423 2.24 3.70 12.42
CA ALA A 423 1.69 5.00 12.79
C ALA A 423 2.77 5.95 13.34
N ALA A 424 3.60 5.46 14.27
CA ALA A 424 4.70 6.23 14.85
C ALA A 424 5.70 6.72 13.79
N SER A 425 6.01 5.86 12.81
CA SER A 425 6.90 6.21 11.69
C SER A 425 6.27 7.19 10.68
N ASN A 426 4.95 7.45 10.77
CA ASN A 426 4.17 8.27 9.83
C ASN A 426 3.45 9.44 10.51
N ASN A 427 3.95 9.92 11.66
CA ASN A 427 3.40 11.05 12.42
C ASN A 427 1.93 10.85 12.84
N VAL A 428 1.54 9.61 13.14
CA VAL A 428 0.24 9.25 13.70
C VAL A 428 0.45 8.65 15.08
N ILE A 429 -0.24 9.16 16.10
CA ILE A 429 -0.29 8.54 17.43
C ILE A 429 -1.55 7.70 17.49
N ILE A 430 -1.40 6.44 17.92
CA ILE A 430 -2.54 5.61 18.30
C ILE A 430 -2.48 5.40 19.82
N THR A 431 -3.41 6.00 20.56
CA THR A 431 -3.51 5.82 22.01
C THR A 431 -4.58 4.78 22.39
N GLU A 432 -4.48 4.24 23.59
CA GLU A 432 -5.38 3.23 24.13
C GLU A 432 -5.91 3.67 25.49
N ARG A 433 -7.23 3.58 25.68
CA ARG A 433 -7.89 3.88 26.95
C ARG A 433 -8.83 2.73 27.30
N VAL A 434 -8.65 2.16 28.49
CA VAL A 434 -9.56 1.14 29.03
C VAL A 434 -10.54 1.79 29.99
N THR A 435 -11.84 1.64 29.76
CA THR A 435 -12.92 2.11 30.64
C THR A 435 -14.00 1.05 30.75
N ASN A 436 -14.33 0.59 31.96
CA ASN A 436 -15.34 -0.46 32.22
C ASN A 436 -15.11 -1.72 31.37
N ASP A 437 -13.88 -2.23 31.34
CA ASP A 437 -13.45 -3.39 30.54
C ASP A 437 -13.58 -3.25 29.02
N ILE A 438 -13.93 -2.06 28.52
CA ILE A 438 -13.96 -1.71 27.09
C ILE A 438 -12.67 -0.96 26.74
N THR A 439 -11.99 -1.41 25.69
CA THR A 439 -10.78 -0.76 25.17
C THR A 439 -11.13 0.15 24.00
N TYR A 440 -10.79 1.43 24.13
CA TYR A 440 -10.94 2.46 23.12
C TYR A 440 -9.58 2.83 22.53
N PHE A 441 -9.53 3.00 21.22
CA PHE A 441 -8.37 3.47 20.46
C PHE A 441 -8.69 4.83 19.85
N THR A 442 -7.74 5.75 19.89
CA THR A 442 -7.84 7.04 19.18
C THR A 442 -6.61 7.23 18.32
N GLY A 443 -6.81 7.69 17.08
CA GLY A 443 -5.74 8.07 16.16
C GLY A 443 -5.67 9.57 16.01
N GLU A 444 -4.50 10.16 16.25
CA GLU A 444 -4.27 11.60 16.04
C GLU A 444 -3.05 11.85 15.17
N ARG A 445 -3.18 12.74 14.18
CA ARG A 445 -2.04 13.15 13.33
C ARG A 445 -1.27 14.28 13.99
N ILE A 446 -0.01 14.03 14.31
CA ILE A 446 0.84 15.07 14.89
C ILE A 446 1.31 16.03 13.80
N LYS A 447 1.15 17.33 14.04
CA LYS A 447 1.68 18.38 13.18
C LYS A 447 3.04 18.83 13.70
N GLU A 448 3.98 19.06 12.79
CA GLU A 448 5.25 19.70 13.13
C GLU A 448 5.00 21.14 13.61
N THR A 449 5.81 21.59 14.56
CA THR A 449 5.74 22.96 15.06
C THR A 449 6.35 23.93 14.06
N ASP A 450 5.57 24.92 13.64
CA ASP A 450 6.08 26.12 12.99
C ASP A 450 6.66 27.05 14.08
N ILE A 451 7.99 27.21 14.09
CA ILE A 451 8.72 28.03 15.08
C ILE A 451 8.33 29.52 15.05
N ASN A 452 7.65 29.97 13.99
CA ASN A 452 7.11 31.32 13.86
C ASN A 452 5.65 31.43 14.33
N LYS A 453 5.04 30.32 14.77
CA LYS A 453 3.65 30.23 15.24
C LYS A 453 3.56 29.45 16.56
N LEU A 454 4.27 29.94 17.57
CA LEU A 454 4.22 29.39 18.92
C LEU A 454 2.95 29.84 19.63
N ILE A 455 2.28 28.90 20.29
CA ILE A 455 1.01 29.12 20.99
C ILE A 455 1.32 29.80 22.31
N ILE A 456 0.86 31.05 22.47
CA ILE A 456 1.06 31.83 23.69
C ILE A 456 -0.15 32.70 23.99
N SER A 457 -0.41 32.90 25.28
CA SER A 457 -1.30 33.96 25.76
C SER A 457 -0.55 34.86 26.73
N THR A 458 -0.68 36.18 26.58
CA THR A 458 0.01 37.16 27.44
C THR A 458 -0.96 38.13 28.13
N SER A 459 -0.67 38.54 29.36
CA SER A 459 -1.41 39.56 30.12
C SER A 459 -0.48 40.34 31.05
N ILE A 460 -0.88 41.54 31.46
CA ILE A 460 -0.24 42.25 32.60
C ILE A 460 -0.90 41.90 33.94
N GLU A 461 -2.06 41.23 33.91
CA GLU A 461 -2.84 40.82 35.07
C GLU A 461 -2.55 39.36 35.44
N PHE A 462 -2.97 38.95 36.64
CA PHE A 462 -2.65 37.64 37.18
C PHE A 462 -3.44 36.50 36.54
N ALA A 463 -4.75 36.70 36.32
CA ALA A 463 -5.66 35.71 35.75
C ALA A 463 -6.48 36.24 34.58
N ASP A 464 -6.73 37.54 34.51
CA ASP A 464 -7.62 38.14 33.51
C ASP A 464 -6.87 38.72 32.31
N ASN A 465 -7.61 39.05 31.25
CA ASN A 465 -7.14 39.76 30.06
C ASN A 465 -5.96 39.10 29.32
N TYR A 466 -5.87 37.76 29.34
CA TYR A 466 -4.93 36.99 28.53
C TYR A 466 -5.28 37.05 27.05
N LYS A 467 -4.38 37.62 26.24
CA LYS A 467 -4.53 37.70 24.78
C LYS A 467 -3.85 36.52 24.10
N SER A 468 -4.66 35.56 23.65
CA SER A 468 -4.25 34.41 22.84
C SER A 468 -3.75 34.86 21.46
N HIS A 469 -2.51 34.52 21.10
CA HIS A 469 -1.94 34.80 19.78
C HIS A 469 -0.82 33.82 19.41
N TYR A 470 -0.33 33.91 18.17
CA TYR A 470 0.84 33.16 17.72
C TYR A 470 2.08 34.04 17.81
N GLY A 471 3.05 33.64 18.63
CA GLY A 471 4.34 34.32 18.80
C GLY A 471 5.44 33.71 17.93
N LYS A 472 6.43 34.51 17.53
CA LYS A 472 7.65 34.01 16.90
C LYS A 472 8.71 33.74 17.95
N TRP A 473 9.49 32.67 17.81
CA TRP A 473 10.56 32.32 18.76
C TRP A 473 11.50 33.49 19.11
N GLU A 474 11.87 34.30 18.13
CA GLU A 474 12.75 35.46 18.34
C GLU A 474 12.17 36.51 19.31
N ASP A 475 10.84 36.64 19.35
CA ASP A 475 10.16 37.62 20.19
C ASP A 475 10.16 37.21 21.67
N PHE A 476 10.26 35.91 21.98
CA PHE A 476 10.29 35.41 23.35
C PHE A 476 11.50 35.95 24.13
N LYS A 477 12.65 36.12 23.47
CA LYS A 477 13.86 36.68 24.08
C LYS A 477 13.63 38.08 24.63
N LYS A 478 12.88 38.91 23.87
CA LYS A 478 12.50 40.27 24.27
C LYS A 478 11.40 40.22 25.33
N MET A 479 10.41 39.34 25.16
CA MET A 479 9.29 39.17 26.06
C MET A 479 9.71 38.81 27.49
N CYS A 480 10.73 37.95 27.66
CA CYS A 480 11.26 37.56 28.97
C CYS A 480 11.79 38.73 29.80
N ASN A 481 12.14 39.85 29.15
CA ASN A 481 12.64 41.07 29.77
C ASN A 481 11.57 42.19 29.82
N MET A 482 10.29 41.82 29.92
CA MET A 482 9.17 42.75 30.06
C MET A 482 8.38 42.43 31.33
N ASP A 483 7.65 43.41 31.88
CA ASP A 483 6.77 43.20 33.02
C ASP A 483 5.40 42.66 32.58
N ILE A 484 5.40 41.41 32.11
CA ILE A 484 4.19 40.70 31.65
C ILE A 484 4.12 39.28 32.22
N ASN A 485 2.93 38.69 32.16
CA ASN A 485 2.68 37.27 32.41
C ASN A 485 2.36 36.57 31.08
N PHE A 486 2.73 35.30 30.96
CA PHE A 486 2.35 34.47 29.83
C PHE A 486 1.94 33.05 30.24
N SER A 487 1.25 32.38 29.33
CA SER A 487 0.89 30.97 29.37
C SER A 487 1.13 30.34 27.99
N THR A 488 1.36 29.02 27.98
CA THR A 488 1.64 28.22 26.79
C THR A 488 0.38 27.70 26.08
N HIS A 489 -0.81 28.12 26.52
CA HIS A 489 -2.10 27.75 25.93
C HIS A 489 -2.90 28.99 25.56
N HIS A 490 -3.81 28.85 24.59
CA HIS A 490 -4.85 29.83 24.30
C HIS A 490 -6.04 29.67 25.24
N TYR A 491 -6.71 30.77 25.57
CA TYR A 491 -7.94 30.80 26.36
C TYR A 491 -9.10 31.36 25.52
N GLN A 492 -10.30 30.82 25.70
CA GLN A 492 -11.50 31.27 24.97
C GLN A 492 -12.00 32.65 25.44
N ASP A 493 -11.99 32.91 26.75
CA ASP A 493 -12.56 34.15 27.34
C ASP A 493 -11.49 35.09 27.93
N GLY A 494 -10.21 34.85 27.63
CA GLY A 494 -9.09 35.63 28.18
C GLY A 494 -8.89 35.47 29.69
N HIS A 495 -9.62 34.57 30.35
CA HIS A 495 -9.43 34.20 31.75
C HIS A 495 -8.60 32.92 31.86
N ARG A 496 -7.53 32.96 32.66
CA ARG A 496 -6.59 31.87 32.87
C ARG A 496 -7.11 30.87 33.89
N ASP A 497 -7.77 29.83 33.41
CA ASP A 497 -8.13 28.66 34.21
C ASP A 497 -8.04 27.36 33.38
N ASP A 498 -8.06 26.23 34.08
CA ASP A 498 -7.90 24.89 33.48
C ASP A 498 -9.10 24.48 32.59
N LYS A 499 -10.30 25.05 32.81
CA LYS A 499 -11.50 24.73 32.02
C LYS A 499 -11.52 25.46 30.69
N ASN A 500 -10.99 26.68 30.68
CA ASN A 500 -10.96 27.58 29.52
C ASN A 500 -9.68 27.46 28.69
N ALA A 501 -8.67 26.75 29.19
CA ALA A 501 -7.45 26.44 28.45
C ALA A 501 -7.77 25.54 27.25
N GLY A 502 -7.32 25.95 26.06
CA GLY A 502 -7.30 25.10 24.88
C GLY A 502 -6.42 23.87 25.10
N LYS A 503 -6.66 22.81 24.32
CA LYS A 503 -5.89 21.55 24.40
C LYS A 503 -4.55 21.59 23.67
N THR A 504 -4.35 22.62 22.85
CA THR A 504 -3.23 22.70 21.92
C THR A 504 -2.08 23.51 22.51
N PHE A 505 -0.86 22.99 22.42
CA PHE A 505 0.36 23.68 22.86
C PHE A 505 1.59 23.18 22.10
N ASN A 506 2.61 24.03 21.99
CA ASN A 506 3.90 23.70 21.35
C ASN A 506 5.09 24.31 22.11
N LEU A 507 4.89 24.64 23.38
CA LEU A 507 5.90 25.18 24.29
C LEU A 507 5.88 24.41 25.61
N LEU A 508 7.08 24.13 26.12
CA LEU A 508 7.33 23.58 27.44
C LEU A 508 8.05 24.64 28.28
N VAL A 509 7.60 24.87 29.51
CA VAL A 509 8.26 25.77 30.46
C VAL A 509 8.64 25.01 31.71
N LEU A 510 9.91 25.12 32.11
CA LEU A 510 10.47 24.51 33.30
C LEU A 510 10.74 25.62 34.33
N ASP A 511 10.21 25.47 35.55
CA ASP A 511 10.48 26.39 36.66
C ASP A 511 11.52 25.75 37.59
N VAL A 512 12.68 26.39 37.71
CA VAL A 512 13.82 25.88 38.48
C VAL A 512 14.03 26.75 39.71
N GLU A 513 13.78 26.18 40.90
CA GLU A 513 14.00 26.83 42.19
C GLU A 513 15.08 26.07 42.98
N ASN A 514 16.28 26.65 43.07
CA ASN A 514 17.41 26.19 43.89
C ASN A 514 17.87 24.73 43.65
N SER A 515 17.56 24.13 42.49
CA SER A 515 17.98 22.75 42.20
C SER A 515 19.38 22.65 41.60
N VAL A 516 19.71 23.54 40.67
CA VAL A 516 21.00 23.56 39.97
C VAL A 516 21.34 25.01 39.54
N PRO A 517 22.63 25.42 39.50
CA PRO A 517 23.00 26.74 38.99
C PRO A 517 22.60 26.94 37.52
N LEU A 518 22.27 28.18 37.14
CA LEU A 518 21.81 28.52 35.79
C LEU A 518 22.79 28.05 34.69
N ASP A 519 24.09 28.29 34.87
CA ASP A 519 25.10 27.90 33.89
C ASP A 519 25.24 26.38 33.74
N MET A 520 24.94 25.63 34.80
CA MET A 520 24.91 24.19 34.74
C MET A 520 23.70 23.68 33.95
N ALA A 521 22.51 24.26 34.15
CA ALA A 521 21.35 23.91 33.35
C ALA A 521 21.54 24.21 31.85
N LYS A 522 22.25 25.30 31.50
CA LYS A 522 22.65 25.57 30.12
C LYS A 522 23.54 24.47 29.54
N ARG A 523 24.49 23.96 30.33
CA ARG A 523 25.38 22.86 29.90
C ARG A 523 24.63 21.54 29.74
N LEU A 524 23.72 21.23 30.66
CA LEU A 524 22.94 19.99 30.65
C LEU A 524 21.94 19.95 29.48
N LEU A 525 21.42 21.11 29.07
CA LEU A 525 20.45 21.23 27.97
C LEU A 525 21.05 21.88 26.71
N LYS A 526 22.38 21.87 26.55
CA LYS A 526 23.08 22.56 25.44
C LYS A 526 22.69 22.04 24.05
N ASP A 527 22.14 20.83 23.98
CA ASP A 527 21.77 20.18 22.72
C ASP A 527 20.34 20.60 22.28
N TYR A 528 19.61 21.32 23.14
CA TYR A 528 18.25 21.79 22.89
C TYR A 528 18.17 23.30 22.67
N LYS A 529 17.29 23.70 21.75
CA LYS A 529 16.87 25.10 21.59
C LYS A 529 16.14 25.54 22.84
N ALA A 530 16.63 26.58 23.50
CA ALA A 530 16.12 26.99 24.80
C ALA A 530 16.29 28.50 25.05
N ILE A 531 15.36 29.09 25.79
CA ILE A 531 15.50 30.42 26.39
C ILE A 531 15.52 30.26 27.90
N TYR A 532 16.52 30.85 28.55
CA TYR A 532 16.69 30.86 30.00
C TYR A 532 16.51 32.28 30.50
N TYR A 533 15.69 32.48 31.52
CA TYR A 533 15.54 33.80 32.13
C TYR A 533 15.37 33.75 33.64
N THR A 534 16.03 34.68 34.34
CA THR A 534 15.97 34.75 35.80
C THR A 534 14.65 35.32 36.30
N THR A 535 14.18 34.86 37.46
CA THR A 535 12.99 35.43 38.10
C THR A 535 13.35 36.66 38.92
N LYS A 536 12.36 37.47 39.33
CA LYS A 536 12.56 38.63 40.23
C LYS A 536 13.26 38.30 41.56
N ARG A 537 13.22 37.04 42.00
CA ARG A 537 13.81 36.57 43.26
C ARG A 537 15.17 35.89 43.08
N HIS A 538 15.72 35.89 41.87
CA HIS A 538 17.01 35.29 41.58
C HIS A 538 18.14 36.03 42.31
N THR A 539 19.07 35.28 42.88
CA THR A 539 20.35 35.77 43.37
C THR A 539 21.44 34.75 43.05
N GLU A 540 22.72 35.14 43.14
CA GLU A 540 23.84 34.20 42.94
C GLU A 540 23.79 33.00 43.90
N LYS A 541 23.26 33.19 45.11
CA LYS A 541 23.10 32.13 46.12
C LYS A 541 21.81 31.33 45.93
N GLU A 542 20.72 32.00 45.60
CA GLU A 542 19.40 31.38 45.35
C GLU A 542 19.06 31.44 43.86
N ASN A 543 19.41 30.38 43.15
CA ASN A 543 19.21 30.26 41.72
C ASN A 543 17.74 29.97 41.41
N ARG A 544 17.01 31.01 41.00
CA ARG A 544 15.60 30.92 40.57
C ARG A 544 15.41 31.42 39.14
N TYR A 545 15.14 30.53 38.20
CA TYR A 545 15.02 30.87 36.78
C TYR A 545 14.07 29.92 36.07
N ARG A 546 13.64 30.30 34.86
CA ARG A 546 12.79 29.46 34.01
C ARG A 546 13.46 29.17 32.68
N ILE A 547 13.10 28.02 32.12
CA ILE A 547 13.58 27.54 30.83
C ILE A 547 12.38 27.35 29.91
N ILE A 548 12.40 28.00 28.75
CA ILE A 548 11.39 27.82 27.70
C ILE A 548 11.99 26.95 26.61
N LEU A 549 11.32 25.85 26.27
CA LEU A 549 11.71 24.89 25.24
C LEU A 549 10.59 24.83 24.18
N PRO A 550 10.88 25.10 22.89
CA PRO A 550 9.94 24.86 21.82
C PRO A 550 9.87 23.37 21.52
N LEU A 551 8.66 22.85 21.39
CA LEU A 551 8.43 21.46 21.01
C LEU A 551 8.60 21.30 19.49
N SER A 552 9.20 20.19 19.05
CA SER A 552 9.31 19.86 17.62
C SER A 552 7.93 19.60 16.96
N LYS A 553 6.94 19.28 17.79
CA LYS A 553 5.58 18.90 17.40
C LYS A 553 4.54 19.71 18.19
N THR A 554 3.45 20.06 17.52
CA THR A 554 2.30 20.71 18.17
C THR A 554 1.39 19.65 18.76
N MET A 555 1.23 19.71 20.08
CA MET A 555 0.51 18.73 20.87
C MET A 555 -0.96 19.14 21.02
N ASN A 556 -1.85 18.16 21.11
CA ASN A 556 -3.26 18.33 21.41
C ASN A 556 -3.65 17.36 22.52
N LEU A 557 -3.58 17.80 23.78
CA LEU A 557 -3.83 16.94 24.94
C LEU A 557 -4.94 17.52 25.81
N ASP A 558 -5.83 16.65 26.30
CA ASP A 558 -6.72 17.05 27.38
C ASP A 558 -5.96 17.29 28.71
N MET A 559 -6.63 17.85 29.70
CA MET A 559 -5.99 18.22 30.97
C MET A 559 -5.40 17.03 31.74
N GLU A 560 -6.00 15.84 31.65
CA GLU A 560 -5.47 14.66 32.33
C GLU A 560 -4.18 14.16 31.66
N LEU A 561 -4.19 14.07 30.33
CA LEU A 561 -3.02 13.69 29.54
C LEU A 561 -1.91 14.74 29.61
N HIS A 562 -2.25 16.03 29.58
CA HIS A 562 -1.29 17.13 29.76
C HIS A 562 -0.53 17.00 31.09
N LYS A 563 -1.24 16.74 32.20
CA LYS A 563 -0.62 16.56 33.52
C LYS A 563 0.33 15.36 33.54
N LYS A 564 -0.05 14.25 32.92
CA LYS A 564 0.81 13.06 32.81
C LYS A 564 2.03 13.33 31.94
N PHE A 565 1.86 14.02 30.81
CA PHE A 565 2.95 14.41 29.92
C PHE A 565 4.02 15.22 30.66
N TYR A 566 3.62 16.27 31.40
CA TYR A 566 4.55 17.08 32.20
C TYR A 566 5.27 16.25 33.26
N LYS A 567 4.56 15.34 33.95
CA LYS A 567 5.19 14.43 34.93
C LYS A 567 6.23 13.51 34.30
N ASN A 568 5.98 12.99 33.09
CA ASN A 568 6.94 12.18 32.35
C ASN A 568 8.21 12.99 32.03
N VAL A 569 8.06 14.24 31.57
CA VAL A 569 9.19 15.16 31.35
C VAL A 569 9.96 15.43 32.64
N PHE A 570 9.28 15.74 33.74
CA PHE A 570 9.91 16.04 35.04
C PHE A 570 10.68 14.86 35.64
N SER A 571 10.25 13.64 35.31
CA SER A 571 10.90 12.41 35.74
C SER A 571 12.18 12.13 34.95
N TRP A 572 12.25 12.61 33.71
CA TRP A 572 13.39 12.44 32.83
C TRP A 572 14.48 13.52 32.99
N LEU A 573 14.12 14.73 33.45
CA LEU A 573 15.07 15.83 33.58
C LEU A 573 16.24 15.52 34.53
N PRO A 574 17.48 15.98 34.22
CA PRO A 574 18.67 15.73 35.03
C PRO A 574 18.69 16.50 36.36
N PHE A 575 17.72 17.37 36.60
CA PHE A 575 17.59 18.20 37.80
C PHE A 575 16.12 18.33 38.20
N SER A 576 15.89 18.75 39.45
CA SER A 576 14.53 18.99 39.95
C SER A 576 13.98 20.31 39.43
N VAL A 577 12.68 20.32 39.16
CA VAL A 577 11.89 21.48 38.75
C VAL A 577 10.63 21.52 39.63
N ASP A 578 10.03 22.68 39.80
CA ASP A 578 8.72 22.77 40.45
C ASP A 578 7.67 22.09 39.57
N GLU A 579 6.87 21.20 40.16
CA GLU A 579 5.92 20.34 39.43
C GLU A 579 4.64 21.07 38.99
N VAL A 580 4.79 22.17 38.27
CA VAL A 580 3.67 22.92 37.71
C VAL A 580 3.23 22.27 36.39
N ALA A 581 2.26 21.35 36.47
CA ALA A 581 1.78 20.54 35.34
C ALA A 581 0.41 20.97 34.75
N HIS A 582 -0.05 22.18 35.06
CA HIS A 582 -1.37 22.69 34.65
C HIS A 582 -1.32 23.43 33.31
N ALA A 583 -2.33 23.25 32.45
CA ALA A 583 -2.43 24.04 31.21
C ALA A 583 -2.70 25.53 31.52
N SER A 584 -3.26 25.84 32.68
CA SER A 584 -3.39 27.21 33.19
C SER A 584 -2.13 27.79 33.84
N ALA A 585 -0.96 27.14 33.76
CA ALA A 585 0.26 27.63 34.40
C ALA A 585 0.60 29.08 34.01
N LYS A 586 0.97 29.89 35.01
CA LYS A 586 1.27 31.31 34.86
C LYS A 586 2.76 31.56 34.99
N TRP A 587 3.37 32.06 33.92
CA TRP A 587 4.79 32.37 33.91
C TRP A 587 4.99 33.88 33.90
N GLN A 588 5.77 34.41 34.85
CA GLN A 588 6.00 35.85 34.97
C GLN A 588 7.36 36.25 34.39
N CYS A 589 7.36 37.21 33.48
CA CYS A 589 8.55 37.91 33.02
C CYS A 589 8.83 39.14 33.90
N TYR A 590 10.08 39.62 33.87
CA TYR A 590 10.48 40.79 34.66
C TYR A 590 11.52 41.62 33.91
N LYS A 591 11.38 42.95 33.94
CA LYS A 591 12.23 43.89 33.19
C LYS A 591 13.72 43.94 33.59
N ALA A 592 14.11 43.27 34.67
CA ALA A 592 15.53 43.11 35.02
C ALA A 592 15.96 41.64 35.02
N SER A 593 15.20 40.78 34.34
CA SER A 593 15.60 39.40 34.11
C SER A 593 16.85 39.35 33.24
N GLU A 594 17.84 38.59 33.69
CA GLU A 594 18.94 38.15 32.86
C GLU A 594 18.38 37.10 31.91
N VAL A 595 18.53 37.33 30.60
CA VAL A 595 18.03 36.44 29.55
C VAL A 595 19.21 35.92 28.75
N SER A 596 19.23 34.61 28.53
CA SER A 596 20.21 33.93 27.67
C SER A 596 19.50 32.85 26.87
N TRP A 597 20.08 32.41 25.75
CA TRP A 597 19.42 31.47 24.86
C TRP A 597 20.44 30.57 24.15
N ASN A 598 19.94 29.44 23.68
CA ASN A 598 20.62 28.54 22.76
C ASN A 598 19.73 28.38 21.53
N ASP A 599 20.20 28.84 20.36
CA ASP A 599 19.47 28.70 19.10
C ASP A 599 19.97 27.56 18.22
N ASP A 600 21.16 27.05 18.51
CA ASP A 600 21.82 26.03 17.68
C ASP A 600 21.38 24.60 18.04
N GLY A 601 20.69 24.44 19.17
CA GLY A 601 20.12 23.16 19.58
C GLY A 601 18.85 22.77 18.84
N GLU A 602 18.45 21.50 18.98
CA GLU A 602 17.24 20.95 18.39
C GLU A 602 15.98 21.33 19.19
N MET A 603 14.83 21.40 18.53
CA MET A 603 13.55 21.53 19.24
C MET A 603 13.29 20.27 20.08
N PHE A 604 12.69 20.45 21.25
CA PHE A 604 12.45 19.35 22.17
C PHE A 604 11.43 18.36 21.58
N ASP A 605 11.79 17.08 21.43
CA ASP A 605 10.87 16.06 20.96
C ASP A 605 9.91 15.62 22.08
N PRO A 606 8.61 15.90 21.99
CA PRO A 606 7.65 15.50 23.02
C PRO A 606 7.27 14.02 22.96
N THR A 607 7.60 13.32 21.86
CA THR A 607 7.11 11.97 21.58
C THR A 607 7.40 10.94 22.69
N PRO A 608 8.62 10.87 23.26
CA PRO A 608 8.94 9.91 24.32
C PRO A 608 8.14 10.09 25.62
N PHE A 609 7.51 11.25 25.80
CA PHE A 609 6.83 11.64 27.04
C PHE A 609 5.30 11.57 26.92
N LEU A 610 4.78 11.20 25.74
CA LEU A 610 3.36 11.10 25.47
C LEU A 610 2.68 9.98 26.29
N PRO A 611 1.67 10.30 27.12
CA PRO A 611 1.03 9.29 27.96
C PRO A 611 0.32 8.19 27.17
N ASN A 612 0.28 7.00 27.75
CA ASN A 612 -0.33 5.79 27.20
C ASN A 612 0.29 5.32 25.88
N THR A 613 1.50 5.76 25.55
CA THR A 613 2.22 5.33 24.34
C THR A 613 3.22 4.21 24.63
N THR A 614 3.71 3.55 23.58
CA THR A 614 4.77 2.55 23.74
C THR A 614 6.11 3.21 24.08
N GLU A 615 6.35 4.42 23.58
CA GLU A 615 7.58 5.19 23.82
C GLU A 615 7.67 5.66 25.27
N GLU A 616 6.56 6.10 25.88
CA GLU A 616 6.50 6.39 27.33
C GLU A 616 6.89 5.14 28.13
N LYS A 617 6.26 3.99 27.85
CA LYS A 617 6.54 2.74 28.58
C LYS A 617 8.00 2.32 28.46
N ASN A 618 8.62 2.51 27.29
CA ASN A 618 10.03 2.22 27.10
C ASN A 618 10.91 3.20 27.88
N THR A 619 10.60 4.50 27.84
CA THR A 619 11.32 5.54 28.59
C THR A 619 11.23 5.30 30.10
N GLN A 620 10.04 4.99 30.62
CA GLN A 620 9.84 4.65 32.04
C GLN A 620 10.65 3.42 32.45
N LYS A 621 10.65 2.34 31.64
CA LYS A 621 11.49 1.15 31.92
C LYS A 621 12.98 1.50 31.98
N THR A 622 13.45 2.37 31.09
CA THR A 622 14.85 2.83 31.11
C THR A 622 15.16 3.61 32.39
N LEU A 623 14.26 4.52 32.81
CA LEU A 623 14.43 5.27 34.05
C LEU A 623 14.36 4.36 35.30
N GLU A 624 13.44 3.39 35.33
CA GLU A 624 13.30 2.40 36.40
C GLU A 624 14.53 1.50 36.54
N LYS A 625 15.15 1.11 35.42
CA LYS A 625 16.42 0.35 35.41
C LYS A 625 17.50 1.01 36.26
N PHE A 626 17.50 2.35 36.31
CA PHE A 626 18.46 3.16 37.06
C PHE A 626 17.82 3.86 38.28
N GLY A 627 16.64 3.46 38.73
CA GLY A 627 15.84 4.19 39.73
C GLY A 627 16.33 4.11 41.19
N GLY A 628 16.97 3.00 41.56
CA GLY A 628 17.11 2.60 42.97
C GLY A 628 18.34 3.08 43.75
N SER A 629 19.36 3.67 43.11
CA SER A 629 20.65 3.99 43.78
C SER A 629 21.44 5.16 43.17
N THR A 630 20.79 6.02 42.39
CA THR A 630 21.45 6.97 41.47
C THR A 630 20.72 8.31 41.52
N THR A 631 21.44 9.43 41.41
CA THR A 631 20.85 10.78 41.36
C THR A 631 20.08 10.99 40.04
N LYS A 632 19.14 11.95 39.96
CA LYS A 632 18.43 12.30 38.70
C LYS A 632 19.41 12.58 37.54
N LEU A 633 20.53 13.22 37.86
CA LEU A 633 21.60 13.50 36.92
C LEU A 633 22.24 12.21 36.39
N GLU A 634 22.57 11.27 37.26
CA GLU A 634 23.12 9.96 36.86
C GLU A 634 22.11 9.17 36.03
N GLN A 635 20.84 9.13 36.44
CA GLN A 635 19.76 8.48 35.68
C GLN A 635 19.61 9.06 34.27
N HIS A 636 19.64 10.39 34.15
CA HIS A 636 19.56 11.07 32.87
C HIS A 636 20.76 10.73 31.99
N ILE A 637 21.98 10.85 32.51
CA ILE A 637 23.21 10.56 31.77
C ILE A 637 23.29 9.09 31.32
N LEU A 638 22.80 8.15 32.15
CA LEU A 638 22.72 6.73 31.82
C LEU A 638 21.61 6.39 30.82
N SER A 639 20.60 7.26 30.67
CA SER A 639 19.47 7.06 29.74
C SER A 639 19.63 7.81 28.42
N THR A 640 20.57 8.75 28.30
CA THR A 640 20.90 9.46 27.05
C THR A 640 21.69 8.59 26.06
N THR A 641 21.48 8.80 24.77
CA THR A 641 22.08 8.05 23.65
C THR A 641 23.49 8.51 23.22
N GLU A 642 24.11 9.44 23.96
CA GLU A 642 25.48 9.87 23.65
C GLU A 642 26.54 8.81 23.96
N GLY A 643 27.70 8.91 23.31
CA GLY A 643 28.85 8.05 23.60
C GLY A 643 29.21 8.06 25.09
N ARG A 644 29.32 6.86 25.68
CA ARG A 644 29.47 6.62 27.13
C ARG A 644 30.57 7.47 27.80
N ASN A 645 31.69 7.67 27.10
CA ASN A 645 32.82 8.46 27.60
C ASN A 645 32.42 9.94 27.82
N ASN A 646 31.73 10.53 26.84
CA ASN A 646 31.24 11.91 26.93
C ASN A 646 30.17 12.07 28.02
N ALA A 647 29.30 11.07 28.16
CA ALA A 647 28.25 11.04 29.19
C ALA A 647 28.88 11.07 30.61
N LEU A 648 29.85 10.19 30.86
CA LEU A 648 30.58 10.15 32.13
C LEU A 648 31.45 11.40 32.35
N LEU A 649 32.03 11.98 31.30
CA LEU A 649 32.75 13.25 31.39
C LEU A 649 31.83 14.40 31.78
N ARG A 650 30.63 14.51 31.20
CA ARG A 650 29.63 15.53 31.60
C ARG A 650 29.28 15.37 33.08
N LEU A 651 29.02 14.14 33.54
CA LEU A 651 28.76 13.86 34.97
C LEU A 651 29.92 14.36 35.85
N ALA A 652 31.16 14.03 35.47
CA ALA A 652 32.35 14.41 36.23
C ALA A 652 32.49 15.94 36.33
N MET A 653 32.32 16.64 35.20
CA MET A 653 32.45 18.10 35.13
C MET A 653 31.37 18.81 35.97
N VAL A 654 30.14 18.29 36.00
CA VAL A 654 29.07 18.83 36.85
C VAL A 654 29.48 18.84 38.33
N HIS A 655 30.15 17.78 38.76
CA HIS A 655 30.57 17.63 40.15
C HIS A 655 31.83 18.42 40.51
N VAL A 656 32.73 18.65 39.54
CA VAL A 656 33.86 19.58 39.70
C VAL A 656 33.34 21.00 39.93
N ASP A 657 32.38 21.42 39.09
CA ASP A 657 31.76 22.74 39.18
C ASP A 657 30.91 22.89 40.47
N SER A 658 30.39 21.80 41.03
CA SER A 658 29.74 21.79 42.35
C SER A 658 30.73 21.79 43.53
N GLY A 659 32.04 21.97 43.28
CA GLY A 659 33.07 22.10 44.31
C GLY A 659 33.63 20.79 44.86
N LYS A 660 33.36 19.63 44.24
CA LYS A 660 33.92 18.35 44.70
C LYS A 660 35.41 18.23 44.32
N ASP A 661 36.16 17.47 45.13
CA ASP A 661 37.56 17.11 44.87
C ASP A 661 37.70 15.96 43.87
N GLU A 662 38.92 15.72 43.38
CA GLU A 662 39.21 14.71 42.36
C GLU A 662 38.82 13.30 42.80
N ASP A 663 39.11 12.92 44.05
CA ASP A 663 38.86 11.56 44.56
C ASP A 663 37.36 11.27 44.64
N THR A 664 36.58 12.26 45.08
CA THR A 664 35.13 12.16 45.13
C THR A 664 34.52 12.07 43.73
N VAL A 665 35.04 12.86 42.77
CA VAL A 665 34.60 12.80 41.36
C VAL A 665 34.97 11.45 40.73
N ARG A 666 36.18 10.94 40.99
CA ARG A 666 36.65 9.65 40.48
C ARG A 666 35.80 8.49 41.00
N ALA A 667 35.55 8.44 42.31
CA ALA A 667 34.71 7.41 42.91
C ALA A 667 33.30 7.40 42.30
N LEU A 668 32.73 8.59 42.04
CA LEU A 668 31.43 8.72 41.40
C LEU A 668 31.42 8.20 39.97
N VAL A 669 32.40 8.62 39.14
CA VAL A 669 32.50 8.19 37.74
C VAL A 669 32.64 6.67 37.65
N ILE A 670 33.50 6.06 38.47
CA ILE A 670 33.69 4.61 38.52
C ILE A 670 32.39 3.91 38.96
N SER A 671 31.75 4.41 40.03
CA SER A 671 30.50 3.83 40.54
C SER A 671 29.35 3.89 39.51
N THR A 672 29.32 4.95 38.68
CA THR A 672 28.32 5.14 37.64
C THR A 672 28.62 4.27 36.42
N ASN A 673 29.90 4.20 36.03
CA ASN A 673 30.36 3.34 34.94
C ASN A 673 30.05 1.86 35.20
N ASN A 674 30.23 1.39 36.45
CA ASN A 674 29.93 -0.01 36.83
C ASN A 674 28.44 -0.37 36.78
N LYS A 675 27.54 0.60 36.62
CA LYS A 675 26.09 0.38 36.45
C LYS A 675 25.68 0.28 34.98
N LEU A 676 26.59 0.50 34.03
CA LEU A 676 26.36 0.33 32.61
C LEU A 676 26.42 -1.16 32.21
N ASP A 677 25.68 -1.55 31.17
CA ASP A 677 25.70 -2.93 30.65
C ASP A 677 27.08 -3.34 30.10
N ASP A 678 27.89 -2.36 29.70
CA ASP A 678 29.23 -2.55 29.14
C ASP A 678 30.15 -1.38 29.58
N PRO A 679 30.80 -1.51 30.76
CA PRO A 679 31.58 -0.45 31.40
C PRO A 679 32.88 -0.13 30.65
N ILE A 680 33.27 1.15 30.66
CA ILE A 680 34.57 1.60 30.15
C ILE A 680 35.69 1.13 31.10
N SER A 681 36.84 0.75 30.56
CA SER A 681 37.99 0.37 31.39
C SER A 681 38.47 1.53 32.28
N GLU A 682 38.88 1.24 33.51
CA GLU A 682 39.40 2.28 34.43
C GLU A 682 40.60 3.03 33.83
N GLY A 683 41.46 2.34 33.07
CA GLY A 683 42.59 2.97 32.39
C GLY A 683 42.16 4.02 31.37
N GLU A 684 41.07 3.78 30.64
CA GLU A 684 40.52 4.77 29.71
C GLU A 684 39.84 5.93 30.46
N ILE A 685 39.14 5.66 31.57
CA ILE A 685 38.56 6.70 32.44
C ILE A 685 39.66 7.63 32.97
N ASP A 686 40.76 7.08 33.47
CA ASP A 686 41.88 7.85 34.00
C ASP A 686 42.57 8.69 32.90
N MET A 687 42.75 8.13 31.70
CA MET A 687 43.46 8.81 30.60
C MET A 687 42.62 9.86 29.86
N SER A 688 41.30 9.74 29.84
CA SER A 688 40.39 10.63 29.10
C SER A 688 39.61 11.56 30.03
N ILE A 689 38.78 10.99 30.91
CA ILE A 689 37.84 11.72 31.76
C ILE A 689 38.60 12.44 32.88
N LEU A 690 39.37 11.70 33.69
CA LEU A 690 40.05 12.30 34.84
C LEU A 690 41.17 13.26 34.46
N LYS A 691 41.81 13.04 33.30
CA LYS A 691 42.74 14.02 32.73
C LYS A 691 42.08 15.39 32.53
N THR A 692 40.82 15.40 32.08
CA THR A 692 40.05 16.63 31.88
C THR A 692 39.58 17.23 33.21
N VAL A 693 39.13 16.38 34.15
CA VAL A 693 38.75 16.76 35.52
C VAL A 693 39.92 17.45 36.24
N ARG A 694 41.11 16.85 36.24
CA ARG A 694 42.34 17.40 36.84
C ARG A 694 42.66 18.80 36.33
N ARG A 695 42.61 18.99 35.01
CA ARG A 695 42.84 20.29 34.38
C ARG A 695 41.83 21.32 34.90
N LYS A 696 40.55 20.94 35.01
CA LYS A 696 39.49 21.85 35.44
C LYS A 696 39.56 22.20 36.93
N ILE A 697 39.88 21.23 37.79
CA ILE A 697 40.12 21.47 39.22
C ILE A 697 41.34 22.39 39.39
N SER A 698 42.43 22.17 38.65
CA SER A 698 43.59 23.06 38.68
C SER A 698 43.25 24.48 38.24
N GLU A 699 42.43 24.67 37.19
CA GLU A 699 41.96 25.99 36.77
C GLU A 699 41.12 26.67 37.87
N ARG A 700 40.19 25.93 38.48
CA ARG A 700 39.31 26.41 39.56
C ARG A 700 40.11 26.84 40.79
N ASP A 701 41.07 26.03 41.21
CA ASP A 701 41.84 26.27 42.44
C ASP A 701 42.98 27.31 42.25
N SER A 702 43.27 27.68 40.99
CA SER A 702 44.20 28.76 40.63
C SER A 702 43.52 30.11 40.37
N SER A 703 42.19 30.15 40.44
CA SER A 703 41.32 31.33 40.24
C SER A 703 40.77 31.79 41.58
#